data_AF-A9GL14-F1
#
_entry.id   AF-A9GL14-F1
#
_cell.length_a   1.000
_cell.length_b   1.000
_cell.length_c   1.000
_cell.angle_alpha   90.00
_cell.angle_beta   90.00
_cell.angle_gamma   90.00
#
_symmetry.space_group_name_H-M   'P 1'
#
loop_
_entity.id
_entity.type
_entity.pdbx_description
1 polymer ?
#
loop_
_entity_poly.entity_id
_entity_poly.type
_entity_poly.pdbx_seq_one_letter_code
_entity_poly.pdbx_strand_id
1 'polypeptide(L)'
;MPHSSARFARRMAVHVGLLLFNGCGRDGAGGRFGVCGDGVVDEGEVCDDVTTAEGDGCSPTCQREEPAAPRCGDGALDAGEACDDGNTAARDGCSGACEVEVPPRCGDGAIDPGEQCDDGNVATGDGCEVDCTKTPAEETVCEELLPLAQGTCEVAAGAGATLIRGVVLAPGRVYRGGRVLVDERGAIACVGCDCEAAGATEIMCPTGVVSPALINTHDHITYTQNSPYTPTEERYEHRHDWRTGNNEHTRIDTPGMASQAQIRWGELRFLMGGATSIVGSGSAPGLLRNLDRADQEGLGQRAVHLDTFPLDDTGGRELVSGCGYSADMVTGKDVEGEDAYCPHVAEGIDVSARNEFVCLKAAPNDVLEPQSAFIHGIGLTAPDYAAMAAEGTALIWSPRSNITLYGDTAVVTAAARLGVQIALGTDWIATGSMNLLRELRCAAALNETYFDGFFTDEELWRMVTGSAAAVTATDDVIGALSTGKVADIAIFDGREREGHRAVVAADPEDVVLVMRGGKVLYGDAAVVSAVRGADACDAVDVCGVSKQVCLRDEIGMTLEDLEQQAGEIYPAFFCGEPEGEPLCTPSRVESAPLNASVNGSTVYTGQPTDADLDGDGIENGADDCPSVFNPIRPLDDGVQADFDNDGDGDACDACPLDAGSTLCSPPDPNDADNDGAPNGADNCPNLQNPGQADADGDGKGDPCDLCPDQANPGALGCTVAIYAIKDGTRAEGEAVALENVLVTGKHASGFFVQAKPGDPGYAGPAYSGVYVYSPQNTVLVGDRVRITSAVISNYFGQIQLGSAVVEVIASLGEAVPAPEPVALADIATGGARAAELEGVLVEMEGVTVIGLDTTVHEFIVTGDLRVDDLLYRADPFPAEGDHFARIRGILIHRNHDSKVEPRGVEDLVAVAAKAGLVINEVDYDQPGGDGAEFIEIYNGAGAPVDLTGHALVLVDGSSSAPSAYRTLDLSSAGTLAAGQYLVVGSTAVVGTDTMPGIVADGAVTIAFSGAQTDRVQNGAPDGIALINTMTGAVIDALSYEGSIPAVTIGGASVSLVEGDALPATVADGGMGAGSLCRLPDGTDTNQAAADWALSATITPGAANVP
;
A
#
# COMPACT_ATOMS: atom_id res chain seq x y z
N MET A 1 24.17 60.37 -17.78
CA MET A 1 24.15 61.77 -18.27
C MET A 1 22.69 62.18 -18.38
N PRO A 2 22.24 63.22 -17.67
CA PRO A 2 20.82 63.55 -17.51
C PRO A 2 20.39 64.75 -18.38
N HIS A 3 19.08 64.89 -18.62
CA HIS A 3 18.28 66.14 -18.73
C HIS A 3 16.92 65.76 -19.35
N SER A 4 15.73 65.99 -18.78
CA SER A 4 15.07 67.16 -18.16
C SER A 4 13.90 67.64 -19.04
N SER A 5 12.68 67.39 -18.55
CA SER A 5 11.57 68.34 -18.33
C SER A 5 11.12 69.33 -19.42
N ALA A 6 9.81 69.26 -19.69
CA ALA A 6 8.80 70.33 -19.53
C ALA A 6 8.54 71.41 -20.62
N ARG A 7 7.23 71.52 -20.95
CA ARG A 7 6.39 72.70 -21.27
C ARG A 7 6.66 73.46 -22.59
N PHE A 8 5.60 73.75 -23.36
CA PHE A 8 4.96 75.08 -23.42
C PHE A 8 3.80 75.19 -24.43
N ALA A 9 2.75 75.88 -24.01
CA ALA A 9 1.61 76.36 -24.81
C ALA A 9 1.89 77.68 -25.56
N ARG A 10 1.12 78.00 -26.62
CA ARG A 10 0.65 79.35 -27.06
C ARG A 10 -0.14 79.25 -28.39
N ARG A 11 -1.44 79.63 -28.45
CA ARG A 11 -2.08 80.97 -28.63
C ARG A 11 -2.05 81.56 -30.06
N MET A 12 -3.25 81.90 -30.58
CA MET A 12 -3.68 83.15 -31.28
C MET A 12 -5.14 82.96 -31.75
N ALA A 13 -6.21 83.70 -31.37
CA ALA A 13 -6.57 85.13 -31.28
C ALA A 13 -7.12 85.75 -32.61
N VAL A 14 -8.26 86.50 -32.50
CA VAL A 14 -8.85 87.60 -33.35
C VAL A 14 -10.38 87.41 -33.53
N HIS A 15 -11.35 88.34 -33.42
CA HIS A 15 -11.52 89.77 -33.07
C HIS A 15 -13.01 90.10 -32.76
N VAL A 16 -13.27 91.28 -32.21
CA VAL A 16 -14.56 91.88 -31.74
C VAL A 16 -15.16 92.88 -32.76
N GLY A 17 -16.49 93.10 -32.80
CA GLY A 17 -17.08 94.40 -33.22
C GLY A 17 -18.58 94.53 -33.65
N LEU A 18 -19.43 95.01 -32.72
CA LEU A 18 -20.45 96.11 -32.76
C LEU A 18 -21.59 96.31 -33.83
N LEU A 19 -22.81 96.51 -33.29
CA LEU A 19 -23.93 97.48 -33.60
C LEU A 19 -24.89 97.33 -34.82
N LEU A 20 -26.23 97.31 -34.59
CA LEU A 20 -27.22 98.42 -34.81
C LEU A 20 -28.72 97.97 -34.72
N PHE A 21 -29.60 98.97 -34.56
CA PHE A 21 -31.01 99.05 -34.10
C PHE A 21 -32.19 98.70 -35.06
N ASN A 22 -33.41 98.64 -34.45
CA ASN A 22 -34.81 98.73 -34.95
C ASN A 22 -35.51 97.38 -35.25
N GLY A 23 -36.77 97.10 -34.89
CA GLY A 23 -37.88 97.84 -34.26
C GLY A 23 -39.23 97.18 -34.62
N CYS A 24 -40.10 96.97 -33.62
CA CYS A 24 -41.57 96.75 -33.61
C CYS A 24 -42.28 95.68 -34.50
N GLY A 25 -43.13 94.85 -33.87
CA GLY A 25 -44.33 94.30 -34.54
C GLY A 25 -45.03 93.05 -33.96
N ARG A 26 -45.84 93.25 -32.90
CA ARG A 26 -47.13 92.60 -32.52
C ARG A 26 -47.52 91.14 -32.86
N ASP A 27 -47.99 90.50 -31.78
CA ASP A 27 -49.20 89.67 -31.60
C ASP A 27 -49.28 88.21 -32.12
N GLY A 28 -49.43 87.27 -31.18
CA GLY A 28 -50.42 86.19 -31.28
C GLY A 28 -49.90 84.75 -31.20
N ALA A 29 -50.10 84.12 -30.03
CA ALA A 29 -50.28 82.68 -29.79
C ALA A 29 -49.26 81.67 -30.36
N GLY A 30 -48.55 80.96 -29.47
CA GLY A 30 -47.85 79.72 -29.80
C GLY A 30 -47.18 79.16 -28.56
N GLY A 31 -47.38 77.87 -28.28
CA GLY A 31 -46.80 77.17 -27.14
C GLY A 31 -45.28 77.28 -27.11
N ARG A 32 -44.70 77.10 -25.92
CA ARG A 32 -43.27 76.85 -25.76
C ARG A 32 -42.94 75.62 -26.61
N PHE A 33 -42.23 75.82 -27.72
CA PHE A 33 -41.50 74.75 -28.38
C PHE A 33 -40.18 74.66 -27.63
N GLY A 34 -39.85 73.48 -27.11
CA GLY A 34 -38.53 73.18 -26.55
C GLY A 34 -37.43 73.50 -27.58
N VAL A 35 -36.25 73.86 -27.07
CA VAL A 35 -35.09 74.17 -27.89
C VAL A 35 -34.08 73.05 -27.74
N CYS A 36 -33.99 72.21 -28.77
CA CYS A 36 -33.02 71.13 -28.81
C CYS A 36 -31.57 71.60 -28.65
N GLY A 37 -30.83 70.92 -27.79
CA GLY A 37 -29.43 71.15 -27.47
C GLY A 37 -29.19 72.10 -26.31
N ASP A 38 -30.17 72.28 -25.41
CA ASP A 38 -30.05 73.16 -24.25
C ASP A 38 -29.72 72.43 -22.92
N GLY A 39 -29.60 71.11 -23.00
CA GLY A 39 -29.27 70.20 -21.91
C GLY A 39 -30.47 69.76 -21.09
N VAL A 40 -31.70 70.06 -21.50
CA VAL A 40 -32.93 69.70 -20.78
C VAL A 40 -34.00 69.22 -21.74
N VAL A 41 -34.55 68.03 -21.52
CA VAL A 41 -35.66 67.49 -22.33
C VAL A 41 -36.97 68.23 -22.01
N ASP A 42 -37.40 69.12 -22.90
CA ASP A 42 -38.62 69.93 -22.78
C ASP A 42 -39.89 69.21 -23.33
N GLU A 43 -41.08 69.77 -23.05
CA GLU A 43 -42.37 69.22 -23.51
C GLU A 43 -42.47 69.27 -25.05
N GLY A 44 -42.23 68.13 -25.71
CA GLY A 44 -42.21 67.99 -27.17
C GLY A 44 -40.91 67.39 -27.73
N GLU A 45 -39.89 67.22 -26.89
CA GLU A 45 -38.58 66.62 -27.23
C GLU A 45 -38.52 65.16 -26.77
N VAL A 46 -37.80 64.33 -27.52
CA VAL A 46 -37.63 62.89 -27.22
C VAL A 46 -36.26 62.60 -26.58
N CYS A 47 -35.30 63.51 -26.74
CA CYS A 47 -33.96 63.53 -26.17
C CYS A 47 -33.43 64.98 -26.20
N ASP A 48 -32.33 65.27 -25.46
CA ASP A 48 -31.51 66.48 -25.58
C ASP A 48 -30.10 66.14 -25.07
N ASP A 49 -29.07 66.33 -25.91
CA ASP A 49 -27.67 65.99 -25.61
C ASP A 49 -26.77 67.23 -25.46
N VAL A 50 -27.35 68.36 -25.06
CA VAL A 50 -26.64 69.63 -24.82
C VAL A 50 -26.02 70.24 -26.10
N THR A 51 -26.18 69.61 -27.27
CA THR A 51 -25.71 70.13 -28.55
C THR A 51 -26.75 69.96 -29.66
N THR A 52 -26.40 70.40 -30.87
CA THR A 52 -27.21 70.18 -32.09
C THR A 52 -26.32 69.59 -33.18
N ALA A 53 -25.31 68.81 -32.78
CA ALA A 53 -24.55 68.01 -33.72
C ALA A 53 -25.43 66.84 -34.20
N GLU A 54 -24.99 66.18 -35.27
CA GLU A 54 -25.59 64.91 -35.70
C GLU A 54 -24.60 63.80 -35.35
N GLY A 55 -25.11 62.68 -34.85
CA GLY A 55 -24.36 61.48 -34.48
C GLY A 55 -23.88 61.43 -33.02
N ASP A 56 -24.33 62.33 -32.15
CA ASP A 56 -24.00 62.38 -30.71
C ASP A 56 -25.13 61.88 -29.79
N GLY A 57 -26.21 61.35 -30.38
CA GLY A 57 -27.28 60.64 -29.68
C GLY A 57 -28.62 61.38 -29.70
N CYS A 58 -28.63 62.68 -30.01
CA CYS A 58 -29.86 63.42 -30.24
C CYS A 58 -29.74 64.37 -31.44
N SER A 59 -30.65 64.20 -32.41
CA SER A 59 -30.60 65.00 -33.64
C SER A 59 -30.86 66.48 -33.35
N PRO A 60 -30.49 67.39 -34.28
CA PRO A 60 -30.83 68.82 -34.21
C PRO A 60 -32.33 69.13 -34.15
N THR A 61 -33.19 68.12 -34.28
CA THR A 61 -34.66 68.20 -34.19
C THR A 61 -35.25 67.44 -33.01
N CYS A 62 -34.43 67.04 -32.03
CA CYS A 62 -34.83 66.39 -30.78
C CYS A 62 -35.57 65.06 -30.97
N GLN A 63 -35.16 64.35 -32.01
CA GLN A 63 -35.41 62.93 -32.22
C GLN A 63 -34.15 62.16 -31.84
N ARG A 64 -34.33 61.01 -31.16
CA ARG A 64 -33.23 60.06 -30.98
C ARG A 64 -32.70 59.69 -32.35
N GLU A 65 -31.39 59.79 -32.51
CA GLU A 65 -30.75 59.33 -33.73
C GLU A 65 -30.69 57.80 -33.68
N GLU A 66 -31.14 57.15 -34.74
CA GLU A 66 -30.92 55.72 -34.91
C GLU A 66 -29.41 55.47 -34.96
N PRO A 67 -28.88 54.43 -34.30
CA PRO A 67 -27.46 54.12 -34.38
C PRO A 67 -27.05 53.94 -35.84
N ALA A 68 -25.83 54.38 -36.17
CA ALA A 68 -25.26 54.10 -37.48
C ALA A 68 -25.31 52.57 -37.71
N ALA A 69 -25.62 52.16 -38.95
CA ALA A 69 -25.54 50.75 -39.30
C ALA A 69 -24.14 50.21 -38.94
N PRO A 70 -24.05 49.01 -38.35
CA PRO A 70 -22.78 48.42 -37.91
C PRO A 70 -21.74 48.44 -39.03
N ARG A 71 -20.50 48.78 -38.69
CA ARG A 71 -19.39 48.96 -39.63
C ARG A 71 -18.28 47.96 -39.37
N CYS A 72 -18.55 46.75 -39.84
CA CYS A 72 -17.53 45.72 -39.92
C CYS A 72 -16.17 46.19 -40.45
N GLY A 73 -15.15 45.94 -39.64
CA GLY A 73 -13.76 46.20 -39.87
C GLY A 73 -13.25 47.55 -39.39
N ASP A 74 -13.89 48.16 -38.39
CA ASP A 74 -13.42 49.42 -37.82
C ASP A 74 -12.76 49.29 -36.43
N GLY A 75 -12.69 48.07 -35.92
CA GLY A 75 -11.97 47.68 -34.71
C GLY A 75 -12.77 47.90 -33.44
N ALA A 76 -14.10 48.02 -33.53
CA ALA A 76 -15.00 48.11 -32.41
C ALA A 76 -16.23 47.23 -32.66
N LEU A 77 -16.63 46.44 -31.66
CA LEU A 77 -17.83 45.62 -31.73
C LEU A 77 -19.08 46.50 -31.51
N ASP A 78 -19.74 46.90 -32.61
CA ASP A 78 -20.93 47.74 -32.57
C ASP A 78 -22.21 46.92 -32.30
N ALA A 79 -23.25 47.58 -31.76
CA ALA A 79 -24.54 46.94 -31.52
C ALA A 79 -25.18 46.43 -32.83
N GLY A 80 -25.18 45.11 -33.01
CA GLY A 80 -25.69 44.42 -34.20
C GLY A 80 -24.62 43.65 -35.00
N GLU A 81 -23.36 43.70 -34.59
CA GLU A 81 -22.26 42.86 -35.09
C GLU A 81 -22.12 41.60 -34.26
N ALA A 82 -21.78 40.48 -34.89
CA ALA A 82 -21.40 39.26 -34.18
C ALA A 82 -19.88 39.19 -33.91
N CYS A 83 -19.08 40.00 -34.62
CA CYS A 83 -17.62 40.12 -34.50
C CYS A 83 -17.16 41.43 -35.18
N ASP A 84 -15.94 41.92 -34.91
CA ASP A 84 -15.22 42.92 -35.71
C ASP A 84 -13.70 42.74 -35.53
N ASP A 85 -12.99 42.31 -36.59
CA ASP A 85 -11.54 42.02 -36.56
C ASP A 85 -10.67 43.20 -37.03
N GLY A 86 -11.23 44.41 -37.03
CA GLY A 86 -10.55 45.62 -37.50
C GLY A 86 -10.31 45.66 -39.01
N ASN A 87 -10.88 44.71 -39.78
CA ASN A 87 -10.88 44.77 -41.23
C ASN A 87 -12.10 44.06 -41.88
N THR A 88 -12.11 43.94 -43.22
CA THR A 88 -13.24 43.35 -43.98
C THR A 88 -12.78 42.22 -44.89
N ALA A 89 -11.62 41.64 -44.56
CA ALA A 89 -11.21 40.40 -45.17
C ALA A 89 -12.16 39.28 -44.71
N ALA A 90 -11.90 38.11 -45.25
CA ALA A 90 -12.72 36.96 -44.96
C ALA A 90 -11.78 35.82 -44.64
N ARG A 91 -12.21 35.00 -43.70
CA ARG A 91 -11.49 33.97 -42.98
C ARG A 91 -10.37 34.57 -42.15
N ASP A 92 -10.67 35.48 -41.24
CA ASP A 92 -9.69 36.06 -40.31
C ASP A 92 -10.31 36.43 -38.96
N GLY A 93 -11.37 35.70 -38.59
CA GLY A 93 -12.12 35.91 -37.36
C GLY A 93 -13.47 36.55 -37.63
N CYS A 94 -13.53 37.54 -38.53
CA CYS A 94 -14.77 38.22 -38.86
C CYS A 94 -15.00 38.44 -40.35
N SER A 95 -16.16 38.00 -40.84
CA SER A 95 -16.52 38.28 -42.22
C SER A 95 -16.78 39.76 -42.41
N GLY A 96 -16.56 40.30 -43.62
CA GLY A 96 -16.98 41.67 -43.97
C GLY A 96 -18.51 41.95 -43.89
N ALA A 97 -19.31 41.00 -43.37
CA ALA A 97 -20.72 41.15 -43.02
C ALA A 97 -20.99 41.12 -41.51
N CYS A 98 -19.95 41.06 -40.68
CA CYS A 98 -20.02 40.99 -39.21
C CYS A 98 -20.74 39.75 -38.69
N GLU A 99 -20.53 38.66 -39.41
CA GLU A 99 -20.85 37.30 -38.98
C GLU A 99 -19.55 36.61 -38.58
N VAL A 100 -19.51 35.99 -37.39
CA VAL A 100 -18.40 35.14 -36.92
C VAL A 100 -18.14 34.08 -37.97
N GLU A 101 -16.90 34.01 -38.44
CA GLU A 101 -16.52 33.02 -39.45
C GLU A 101 -16.10 31.75 -38.72
N VAL A 102 -16.93 30.70 -38.81
CA VAL A 102 -16.67 29.42 -38.10
C VAL A 102 -16.24 28.31 -39.07
N PRO A 103 -15.16 27.56 -38.77
CA PRO A 103 -14.12 27.94 -37.81
C PRO A 103 -13.30 29.11 -38.39
N PRO A 104 -12.82 30.02 -37.52
CA PRO A 104 -11.81 30.99 -37.90
C PRO A 104 -10.50 30.24 -38.17
N ARG A 105 -9.42 30.96 -38.48
CA ARG A 105 -8.29 30.31 -39.14
C ARG A 105 -7.46 29.48 -38.15
N CYS A 106 -7.76 28.19 -38.10
CA CYS A 106 -6.85 27.24 -37.47
C CYS A 106 -5.40 27.41 -37.92
N GLY A 107 -4.52 27.46 -36.94
CA GLY A 107 -3.09 27.61 -37.06
C GLY A 107 -2.61 29.04 -37.23
N ASP A 108 -3.39 30.04 -36.84
CA ASP A 108 -2.93 31.42 -36.81
C ASP A 108 -2.35 31.86 -35.46
N GLY A 109 -2.44 30.98 -34.47
CA GLY A 109 -1.86 31.12 -33.15
C GLY A 109 -2.84 31.65 -32.11
N ALA A 110 -4.12 31.86 -32.44
CA ALA A 110 -5.16 32.29 -31.52
C ALA A 110 -6.26 31.23 -31.40
N ILE A 111 -6.75 30.96 -30.17
CA ILE A 111 -7.94 30.13 -29.96
C ILE A 111 -9.15 31.06 -29.99
N ASP A 112 -9.87 31.08 -31.10
CA ASP A 112 -11.05 31.93 -31.29
C ASP A 112 -12.35 31.23 -30.82
N PRO A 113 -13.46 31.98 -30.62
CA PRO A 113 -14.77 31.38 -30.28
C PRO A 113 -15.19 30.26 -31.24
N GLY A 114 -15.35 29.05 -30.71
CA GLY A 114 -15.70 27.84 -31.46
C GLY A 114 -14.51 26.93 -31.84
N GLU A 115 -13.28 27.30 -31.48
CA GLU A 115 -12.08 26.47 -31.59
C GLU A 115 -11.82 25.69 -30.28
N GLN A 116 -11.43 24.43 -30.39
CA GLN A 116 -11.04 23.60 -29.23
C GLN A 116 -9.54 23.71 -28.91
N CYS A 117 -8.75 24.20 -29.87
CA CYS A 117 -7.30 24.36 -29.83
C CYS A 117 -6.86 25.26 -30.99
N ASP A 118 -5.66 25.84 -30.88
CA ASP A 118 -4.89 26.43 -31.97
C ASP A 118 -3.42 26.40 -31.54
N ASP A 119 -2.55 25.73 -32.31
CA ASP A 119 -1.13 25.56 -31.98
C ASP A 119 -0.20 26.45 -32.82
N GLY A 120 -0.77 27.47 -33.47
CA GLY A 120 -0.04 28.37 -34.37
C GLY A 120 0.38 27.73 -35.70
N ASN A 121 -0.16 26.55 -36.03
CA ASN A 121 0.08 25.90 -37.30
C ASN A 121 -1.09 24.98 -37.78
N VAL A 122 -0.95 24.43 -38.99
CA VAL A 122 -1.99 23.57 -39.63
C VAL A 122 -1.47 22.16 -39.92
N ALA A 123 -0.51 21.69 -39.12
CA ALA A 123 -0.17 20.29 -39.10
C ALA A 123 -1.33 19.50 -38.47
N THR A 124 -1.29 18.19 -38.68
CA THR A 124 -2.33 17.27 -38.19
C THR A 124 -1.62 16.29 -37.28
N GLY A 125 -2.21 15.96 -36.14
CA GLY A 125 -1.64 15.01 -35.18
C GLY A 125 -0.59 15.60 -34.23
N ASP A 126 -0.47 16.92 -34.12
CA ASP A 126 0.38 17.63 -33.15
C ASP A 126 -0.37 18.23 -31.96
N GLY A 127 -1.64 17.85 -31.80
CA GLY A 127 -2.50 18.28 -30.68
C GLY A 127 -3.67 19.13 -31.15
N CYS A 128 -3.54 19.79 -32.30
CA CYS A 128 -4.64 20.53 -32.92
C CYS A 128 -4.82 20.18 -34.40
N GLU A 129 -6.03 19.82 -34.81
CA GLU A 129 -6.34 19.51 -36.20
C GLU A 129 -6.63 20.77 -37.00
N VAL A 130 -6.54 20.67 -38.34
CA VAL A 130 -6.79 21.78 -39.28
C VAL A 130 -8.20 22.39 -39.23
N ASP A 131 -9.12 21.77 -38.49
CA ASP A 131 -10.48 22.24 -38.23
C ASP A 131 -10.69 22.70 -36.78
N CYS A 132 -9.61 22.91 -36.04
CA CYS A 132 -9.54 23.38 -34.66
C CYS A 132 -10.24 22.48 -33.67
N THR A 133 -10.27 21.19 -33.98
CA THR A 133 -10.61 20.16 -33.03
C THR A 133 -9.33 19.62 -32.41
N LYS A 134 -9.35 19.31 -31.11
CA LYS A 134 -8.22 18.61 -30.47
C LYS A 134 -7.96 17.30 -31.20
N THR A 135 -6.70 16.97 -31.44
CA THR A 135 -6.32 15.72 -32.11
C THR A 135 -6.97 14.52 -31.40
N PRO A 136 -7.84 13.74 -32.07
CA PRO A 136 -8.43 12.56 -31.48
C PRO A 136 -7.38 11.46 -31.30
N ALA A 137 -7.61 10.53 -30.37
CA ALA A 137 -6.79 9.32 -30.24
C ALA A 137 -6.52 8.66 -31.59
N GLU A 138 -5.29 8.21 -31.80
CA GLU A 138 -4.92 7.50 -33.03
C GLU A 138 -5.74 6.20 -33.11
N GLU A 139 -6.47 6.00 -34.22
CA GLU A 139 -7.27 4.78 -34.39
C GLU A 139 -6.52 3.76 -35.27
N THR A 140 -6.32 2.56 -34.73
CA THR A 140 -5.71 1.43 -35.44
C THR A 140 -6.74 0.31 -35.63
N VAL A 141 -7.06 -0.02 -36.88
CA VAL A 141 -7.92 -1.16 -37.20
C VAL A 141 -7.08 -2.44 -37.32
N CYS A 142 -7.18 -3.31 -36.31
CA CYS A 142 -6.49 -4.60 -36.28
C CYS A 142 -7.27 -5.66 -37.07
N GLU A 143 -8.58 -5.75 -36.82
CA GLU A 143 -9.46 -6.76 -37.41
C GLU A 143 -10.92 -6.26 -37.40
N GLU A 144 -11.68 -6.63 -38.43
CA GLU A 144 -13.13 -6.40 -38.46
C GLU A 144 -13.84 -7.58 -37.77
N LEU A 145 -14.30 -7.35 -36.54
CA LEU A 145 -15.05 -8.35 -35.77
C LEU A 145 -16.55 -8.26 -36.10
N LEU A 146 -17.14 -9.37 -36.52
CA LEU A 146 -18.57 -9.41 -36.83
C LEU A 146 -19.40 -9.34 -35.54
N PRO A 147 -20.44 -8.48 -35.48
CA PRO A 147 -21.34 -8.42 -34.32
C PRO A 147 -21.98 -9.76 -34.00
N LEU A 148 -22.13 -10.05 -32.71
CA LEU A 148 -22.79 -11.26 -32.24
C LEU A 148 -24.30 -11.22 -32.50
N ALA A 149 -24.91 -12.39 -32.68
CA ALA A 149 -26.35 -12.49 -32.86
C ALA A 149 -27.14 -12.08 -31.61
N GLN A 150 -26.55 -12.28 -30.42
CA GLN A 150 -27.08 -11.91 -29.11
C GLN A 150 -25.92 -11.63 -28.15
N GLY A 151 -26.10 -10.65 -27.26
CA GLY A 151 -25.09 -10.23 -26.29
C GLY A 151 -23.95 -9.40 -26.90
N THR A 152 -23.08 -8.90 -26.03
CA THR A 152 -21.92 -8.08 -26.41
C THR A 152 -20.64 -8.90 -26.53
N CYS A 153 -20.51 -9.96 -25.71
CA CYS A 153 -19.36 -10.85 -25.70
C CYS A 153 -19.75 -12.32 -25.74
N GLU A 154 -18.90 -13.14 -26.36
CA GLU A 154 -18.90 -14.60 -26.26
C GLU A 154 -17.58 -15.09 -25.68
N VAL A 155 -17.63 -16.22 -24.97
CA VAL A 155 -16.44 -16.77 -24.29
C VAL A 155 -16.14 -18.17 -24.80
N ALA A 156 -14.91 -18.39 -25.25
CA ALA A 156 -14.36 -19.71 -25.50
C ALA A 156 -13.46 -20.11 -24.33
N ALA A 157 -13.90 -21.11 -23.56
CA ALA A 157 -13.16 -21.58 -22.39
C ALA A 157 -11.78 -22.16 -22.78
N GLY A 158 -10.75 -21.72 -22.06
CA GLY A 158 -9.38 -22.20 -22.19
C GLY A 158 -8.79 -22.54 -20.82
N ALA A 159 -7.46 -22.48 -20.72
CA ALA A 159 -6.73 -22.64 -19.48
C ALA A 159 -5.57 -21.64 -19.43
N GLY A 160 -5.21 -21.23 -18.22
CA GLY A 160 -4.12 -20.30 -18.00
C GLY A 160 -4.51 -18.86 -18.29
N ALA A 161 -3.86 -18.24 -19.27
CA ALA A 161 -4.08 -16.85 -19.66
C ALA A 161 -5.50 -16.56 -20.17
N THR A 162 -5.88 -15.29 -20.17
CA THR A 162 -7.14 -14.77 -20.74
C THR A 162 -6.83 -13.79 -21.87
N LEU A 163 -7.39 -14.02 -23.05
CA LEU A 163 -7.28 -13.12 -24.21
C LEU A 163 -8.62 -12.42 -24.43
N ILE A 164 -8.64 -11.10 -24.31
CA ILE A 164 -9.82 -10.27 -24.55
C ILE A 164 -9.67 -9.64 -25.93
N ARG A 165 -10.72 -9.69 -26.77
CA ARG A 165 -10.74 -9.01 -28.08
C ARG A 165 -11.94 -8.07 -28.18
N GLY A 166 -11.73 -6.86 -28.70
CA GLY A 166 -12.79 -5.86 -28.85
C GLY A 166 -12.28 -4.52 -29.36
N VAL A 167 -12.95 -3.42 -28.98
CA VAL A 167 -12.43 -2.07 -29.17
C VAL A 167 -11.60 -1.71 -27.93
N VAL A 168 -10.28 -1.74 -28.03
CA VAL A 168 -9.39 -1.54 -26.88
C VAL A 168 -8.98 -0.08 -26.78
N LEU A 169 -9.27 0.54 -25.64
CA LEU A 169 -8.85 1.89 -25.29
C LEU A 169 -7.49 1.82 -24.58
N ALA A 170 -6.42 2.10 -25.31
CA ALA A 170 -5.06 2.19 -24.80
C ALA A 170 -4.64 3.67 -24.72
N PRO A 171 -3.61 4.01 -23.94
CA PRO A 171 -3.13 5.40 -23.83
C PRO A 171 -2.77 5.99 -25.20
N GLY A 172 -3.45 7.07 -25.58
CA GLY A 172 -3.26 7.77 -26.86
C GLY A 172 -3.69 7.00 -28.12
N ARG A 173 -4.29 5.81 -28.00
CA ARG A 173 -4.62 4.96 -29.15
C ARG A 173 -5.83 4.07 -28.92
N VAL A 174 -6.68 3.97 -29.94
CA VAL A 174 -7.83 3.05 -29.97
C VAL A 174 -7.55 1.91 -30.96
N TYR A 175 -7.58 0.66 -30.49
CA TYR A 175 -7.43 -0.52 -31.34
C TYR A 175 -8.80 -1.16 -31.65
N ARG A 176 -9.30 -1.04 -32.88
CA ARG A 176 -10.52 -1.73 -33.32
C ARG A 176 -10.22 -3.18 -33.70
N GLY A 177 -10.91 -4.12 -33.05
CA GLY A 177 -10.53 -5.54 -33.10
C GLY A 177 -9.20 -5.80 -32.38
N GLY A 178 -8.80 -4.90 -31.48
CA GLY A 178 -7.62 -5.00 -30.65
C GLY A 178 -7.72 -6.11 -29.62
N ARG A 179 -6.60 -6.41 -28.99
CA ARG A 179 -6.43 -7.56 -28.12
C ARG A 179 -5.70 -7.16 -26.84
N VAL A 180 -6.15 -7.70 -25.71
CA VAL A 180 -5.49 -7.61 -24.40
C VAL A 180 -5.25 -9.03 -23.91
N LEU A 181 -4.00 -9.39 -23.69
CA LEU A 181 -3.61 -10.68 -23.11
C LEU A 181 -3.31 -10.49 -21.64
N VAL A 182 -4.04 -11.18 -20.78
CA VAL A 182 -3.83 -11.26 -19.34
C VAL A 182 -3.22 -12.61 -19.01
N ASP A 183 -2.09 -12.62 -18.31
CA ASP A 183 -1.43 -13.86 -17.91
C ASP A 183 -2.12 -14.55 -16.72
N GLU A 184 -1.57 -15.68 -16.28
CA GLU A 184 -2.13 -16.46 -15.15
C GLU A 184 -2.03 -15.75 -13.80
N ARG A 185 -1.20 -14.70 -13.71
CA ARG A 185 -0.97 -13.90 -12.50
C ARG A 185 -1.90 -12.70 -12.43
N GLY A 186 -2.66 -12.42 -13.49
CA GLY A 186 -3.50 -11.25 -13.60
C GLY A 186 -2.75 -10.00 -14.04
N ALA A 187 -1.56 -10.14 -14.64
CA ALA A 187 -0.83 -9.05 -15.28
C ALA A 187 -1.15 -8.99 -16.78
N ILE A 188 -1.16 -7.79 -17.35
CA ILE A 188 -1.32 -7.57 -18.79
C ILE A 188 0.02 -7.89 -19.45
N ALA A 189 0.04 -8.96 -20.25
CA ALA A 189 1.23 -9.43 -20.95
C ALA A 189 1.38 -8.82 -22.36
N CYS A 190 0.29 -8.31 -22.94
CA CYS A 190 0.30 -7.69 -24.25
C CYS A 190 -0.97 -6.87 -24.50
N VAL A 191 -0.83 -5.72 -25.18
CA VAL A 191 -1.94 -4.92 -25.73
C VAL A 191 -1.63 -4.56 -27.18
N GLY A 192 -2.61 -4.70 -28.08
CA GLY A 192 -2.50 -4.25 -29.47
C GLY A 192 -3.11 -5.22 -30.47
N CYS A 193 -2.64 -5.18 -31.73
CA CYS A 193 -3.19 -6.02 -32.79
C CYS A 193 -2.68 -7.46 -32.76
N ASP A 194 -1.46 -7.71 -32.30
CA ASP A 194 -0.75 -8.99 -32.51
C ASP A 194 -0.63 -9.86 -31.24
N CYS A 195 -1.42 -9.60 -30.21
CA CYS A 195 -1.43 -10.41 -28.99
C CYS A 195 -2.08 -11.78 -29.23
N GLU A 196 -1.37 -12.86 -28.90
CA GLU A 196 -1.83 -14.24 -29.10
C GLU A 196 -1.37 -15.13 -27.95
N ALA A 197 -2.24 -16.05 -27.51
CA ALA A 197 -1.91 -17.05 -26.52
C ALA A 197 -2.61 -18.38 -26.81
N ALA A 198 -1.82 -19.44 -27.03
CA ALA A 198 -2.35 -20.74 -27.39
C ALA A 198 -3.05 -21.41 -26.19
N GLY A 199 -4.35 -21.67 -26.33
CA GLY A 199 -5.14 -22.36 -25.30
C GLY A 199 -5.66 -21.47 -24.17
N ALA A 200 -5.44 -20.15 -24.26
CA ALA A 200 -6.01 -19.16 -23.35
C ALA A 200 -7.55 -19.17 -23.38
N THR A 201 -8.18 -18.76 -22.27
CA THR A 201 -9.60 -18.42 -22.27
C THR A 201 -9.79 -17.17 -23.12
N GLU A 202 -10.69 -17.21 -24.09
CA GLU A 202 -10.89 -16.11 -25.03
C GLU A 202 -12.24 -15.45 -24.78
N ILE A 203 -12.22 -14.14 -24.53
CA ILE A 203 -13.41 -13.29 -24.37
C ILE A 203 -13.50 -12.39 -25.61
N MET A 204 -14.36 -12.76 -26.55
CA MET A 204 -14.54 -12.06 -27.82
C MET A 204 -15.73 -11.10 -27.71
N CYS A 205 -15.47 -9.80 -27.79
CA CYS A 205 -16.45 -8.73 -27.65
C CYS A 205 -16.45 -7.82 -28.89
N PRO A 206 -17.06 -8.23 -30.03
CA PRO A 206 -16.96 -7.48 -31.29
C PRO A 206 -17.38 -6.02 -31.21
N THR A 207 -18.38 -5.73 -30.36
CA THR A 207 -18.89 -4.37 -30.10
C THR A 207 -18.58 -3.90 -28.68
N GLY A 208 -17.80 -4.65 -27.90
CA GLY A 208 -17.45 -4.25 -26.53
C GLY A 208 -16.25 -3.32 -26.53
N VAL A 209 -16.34 -2.25 -25.74
CA VAL A 209 -15.25 -1.31 -25.49
C VAL A 209 -14.49 -1.78 -24.25
N VAL A 210 -13.24 -2.17 -24.43
CA VAL A 210 -12.33 -2.65 -23.39
C VAL A 210 -11.53 -1.46 -22.86
N SER A 211 -11.75 -1.13 -21.61
CA SER A 211 -11.16 0.01 -20.90
C SER A 211 -10.37 -0.48 -19.68
N PRO A 212 -9.36 0.25 -19.18
CA PRO A 212 -8.98 0.15 -17.79
C PRO A 212 -10.23 0.29 -16.91
N ALA A 213 -10.29 -0.46 -15.82
CA ALA A 213 -11.33 -0.26 -14.83
C ALA A 213 -11.20 1.13 -14.20
N LEU A 214 -12.34 1.68 -13.75
CA LEU A 214 -12.40 3.04 -13.25
C LEU A 214 -11.81 3.15 -11.84
N ILE A 215 -11.23 4.30 -11.53
CA ILE A 215 -10.62 4.62 -10.24
C ILE A 215 -11.31 5.87 -9.68
N ASN A 216 -11.89 5.76 -8.48
CA ASN A 216 -12.52 6.89 -7.82
C ASN A 216 -11.52 7.54 -6.87
N THR A 217 -11.03 8.73 -7.19
CA THR A 217 -9.93 9.36 -6.43
C THR A 217 -10.38 10.04 -5.14
N HIS A 218 -11.69 10.16 -4.91
CA HIS A 218 -12.21 10.73 -3.68
C HIS A 218 -13.68 10.35 -3.41
N ASP A 219 -13.94 9.80 -2.23
CA ASP A 219 -15.26 9.54 -1.65
C ASP A 219 -15.20 9.64 -0.11
N HIS A 220 -16.37 9.59 0.53
CA HIS A 220 -16.49 9.27 1.96
C HIS A 220 -17.42 8.07 2.18
N ILE A 221 -16.89 6.87 1.93
CA ILE A 221 -17.63 5.61 1.96
C ILE A 221 -18.14 5.27 3.37
N THR A 222 -17.58 5.89 4.41
CA THR A 222 -18.09 5.82 5.79
C THR A 222 -19.43 6.53 6.01
N TYR A 223 -19.94 7.23 4.99
CA TYR A 223 -21.24 7.90 4.95
C TYR A 223 -22.23 7.24 3.99
N THR A 224 -21.84 6.14 3.33
CA THR A 224 -22.62 5.37 2.33
C THR A 224 -24.01 4.93 2.78
N GLN A 225 -24.26 4.81 4.10
CA GLN A 225 -25.54 4.40 4.66
C GLN A 225 -26.62 5.48 4.59
N ASN A 226 -26.22 6.71 4.30
CA ASN A 226 -27.14 7.83 4.14
C ASN A 226 -27.78 7.80 2.74
N SER A 227 -28.84 8.58 2.58
CA SER A 227 -29.39 8.92 1.25
C SER A 227 -28.88 10.30 0.82
N PRO A 228 -28.88 10.60 -0.49
CA PRO A 228 -28.69 11.96 -0.96
C PRO A 228 -29.55 12.96 -0.19
N TYR A 229 -28.99 14.11 0.18
CA TYR A 229 -29.79 15.14 0.81
C TYR A 229 -30.69 15.78 -0.25
N THR A 230 -31.89 16.20 0.14
CA THR A 230 -32.79 16.90 -0.79
C THR A 230 -32.28 18.32 -1.02
N PRO A 231 -31.89 18.68 -2.26
CA PRO A 231 -31.38 20.01 -2.55
C PRO A 231 -32.43 21.08 -2.23
N THR A 232 -31.99 22.17 -1.61
CA THR A 232 -32.79 23.37 -1.36
C THR A 232 -32.37 24.48 -2.32
N GLU A 233 -32.98 25.67 -2.23
CA GLU A 233 -32.46 26.86 -2.93
C GLU A 233 -31.24 27.47 -2.22
N GLU A 234 -30.90 27.03 -1.00
CA GLU A 234 -29.74 27.52 -0.24
C GLU A 234 -28.44 27.00 -0.89
N ARG A 235 -27.44 27.88 -1.01
CA ARG A 235 -26.06 27.55 -1.37
C ARG A 235 -25.14 28.08 -0.29
N TYR A 236 -23.94 27.50 -0.23
CA TYR A 236 -22.95 27.76 0.80
C TYR A 236 -21.76 28.53 0.20
N GLU A 237 -20.96 29.18 1.04
CA GLU A 237 -19.79 29.94 0.62
C GLU A 237 -18.50 29.21 1.01
N HIS A 238 -18.55 28.45 2.10
CA HIS A 238 -17.45 27.69 2.66
C HIS A 238 -17.91 26.33 3.18
N ARG A 239 -17.04 25.30 3.17
CA ARG A 239 -17.40 23.95 3.65
C ARG A 239 -17.96 23.88 5.08
N HIS A 240 -17.60 24.84 5.91
CA HIS A 240 -18.07 24.90 7.30
C HIS A 240 -19.51 25.39 7.43
N ASP A 241 -20.06 26.09 6.45
CA ASP A 241 -21.44 26.55 6.46
C ASP A 241 -22.40 25.36 6.50
N TRP A 242 -22.24 24.40 5.60
CA TRP A 242 -23.06 23.18 5.61
C TRP A 242 -22.65 22.19 6.71
N ARG A 243 -21.38 22.16 7.13
CA ARG A 243 -20.90 21.19 8.12
C ARG A 243 -21.25 21.56 9.56
N THR A 244 -21.10 22.83 9.93
CA THR A 244 -21.28 23.32 11.30
C THR A 244 -22.43 24.33 11.45
N GLY A 245 -23.02 24.80 10.35
CA GLY A 245 -24.01 25.88 10.38
C GLY A 245 -23.35 27.24 10.62
N ASN A 246 -22.13 27.42 10.11
CA ASN A 246 -21.47 28.73 10.12
C ASN A 246 -22.27 29.74 9.27
N ASN A 247 -22.04 31.02 9.51
CA ASN A 247 -22.69 32.12 8.79
C ASN A 247 -24.23 32.05 8.73
N GLU A 248 -24.86 31.45 9.76
CA GLU A 248 -26.32 31.25 9.89
C GLU A 248 -26.93 30.24 8.89
N HIS A 249 -26.08 29.48 8.18
CA HIS A 249 -26.51 28.46 7.23
C HIS A 249 -27.14 27.23 7.87
N THR A 250 -27.93 26.52 7.08
CA THR A 250 -28.50 25.24 7.45
C THR A 250 -27.41 24.15 7.43
N ARG A 251 -27.10 23.59 8.59
CA ARG A 251 -26.25 22.40 8.71
C ARG A 251 -26.90 21.20 8.02
N ILE A 252 -26.15 20.50 7.17
CA ILE A 252 -26.50 19.20 6.61
C ILE A 252 -26.16 18.11 7.63
N ASP A 253 -27.19 17.46 8.19
CA ASP A 253 -27.03 16.46 9.25
C ASP A 253 -26.90 15.03 8.68
N THR A 254 -25.70 14.72 8.18
CA THR A 254 -25.36 13.41 7.61
C THR A 254 -24.30 12.72 8.46
N PRO A 255 -24.64 11.69 9.28
CA PRO A 255 -23.66 11.02 10.13
C PRO A 255 -22.72 10.08 9.36
N GLY A 256 -21.44 10.07 9.72
CA GLY A 256 -20.45 9.07 9.25
C GLY A 256 -20.38 7.89 10.22
N MET A 257 -21.22 6.87 10.04
CA MET A 257 -21.31 5.70 10.92
C MET A 257 -21.62 4.41 10.16
N ALA A 258 -21.24 4.32 8.88
CA ALA A 258 -21.45 3.12 8.08
C ALA A 258 -20.81 1.90 8.76
N SER A 259 -21.59 0.83 8.90
CA SER A 259 -21.07 -0.48 9.27
C SER A 259 -20.23 -1.08 8.12
N GLN A 260 -19.40 -2.07 8.42
CA GLN A 260 -18.60 -2.76 7.40
C GLN A 260 -19.44 -3.39 6.27
N ALA A 261 -20.65 -3.86 6.56
CA ALA A 261 -21.57 -4.35 5.52
C ALA A 261 -22.08 -3.22 4.62
N GLN A 262 -22.34 -2.04 5.20
CA GLN A 262 -22.77 -0.85 4.45
C GLN A 262 -21.63 -0.28 3.60
N ILE A 263 -20.38 -0.28 4.10
CA ILE A 263 -19.20 0.09 3.32
C ILE A 263 -19.05 -0.82 2.10
N ARG A 264 -19.13 -2.15 2.28
CA ARG A 264 -19.12 -3.12 1.17
C ARG A 264 -20.26 -2.93 0.18
N TRP A 265 -21.43 -2.49 0.64
CA TRP A 265 -22.54 -2.11 -0.24
C TRP A 265 -22.22 -0.85 -1.05
N GLY A 266 -21.54 0.13 -0.44
CA GLY A 266 -20.94 1.25 -1.14
C GLY A 266 -19.96 0.80 -2.22
N GLU A 267 -19.01 -0.07 -1.87
CA GLU A 267 -18.02 -0.62 -2.80
C GLU A 267 -18.71 -1.38 -3.96
N LEU A 268 -19.81 -2.08 -3.69
CA LEU A 268 -20.61 -2.74 -4.72
C LEU A 268 -21.19 -1.75 -5.74
N ARG A 269 -21.62 -0.55 -5.34
CA ARG A 269 -22.13 0.49 -6.27
C ARG A 269 -21.09 0.91 -7.29
N PHE A 270 -19.85 1.06 -6.83
CA PHE A 270 -18.70 1.40 -7.65
C PHE A 270 -18.28 0.25 -8.56
N LEU A 271 -18.23 -0.97 -8.02
CA LEU A 271 -17.96 -2.18 -8.82
C LEU A 271 -18.96 -2.34 -9.97
N MET A 272 -20.25 -2.14 -9.69
CA MET A 272 -21.31 -2.22 -10.71
C MET A 272 -21.23 -1.09 -11.73
N GLY A 273 -20.55 0.02 -11.40
CA GLY A 273 -20.24 1.12 -12.31
C GLY A 273 -18.91 0.96 -13.07
N GLY A 274 -18.22 -0.18 -12.95
CA GLY A 274 -16.98 -0.43 -13.66
C GLY A 274 -15.70 -0.06 -12.91
N ALA A 275 -15.79 0.34 -11.63
CA ALA A 275 -14.63 0.69 -10.83
C ALA A 275 -14.01 -0.52 -10.11
N THR A 276 -12.69 -0.49 -9.91
CA THR A 276 -11.95 -1.50 -9.11
C THR A 276 -11.22 -0.91 -7.91
N SER A 277 -11.04 0.41 -7.89
CA SER A 277 -10.26 1.11 -6.87
C SER A 277 -10.94 2.41 -6.43
N ILE A 278 -10.73 2.79 -5.18
CA ILE A 278 -11.33 3.97 -4.55
C ILE A 278 -10.39 4.55 -3.47
N VAL A 279 -10.35 5.87 -3.34
CA VAL A 279 -9.87 6.57 -2.13
C VAL A 279 -11.11 6.90 -1.31
N GLY A 280 -11.42 6.05 -0.32
CA GLY A 280 -12.77 5.98 0.26
C GLY A 280 -13.00 6.82 1.52
N SER A 281 -11.97 7.39 2.14
CA SER A 281 -12.07 7.93 3.51
C SER A 281 -12.61 6.88 4.49
N GLY A 282 -12.00 5.70 4.42
CA GLY A 282 -12.44 4.47 5.08
C GLY A 282 -12.63 3.34 4.08
N SER A 283 -12.79 2.12 4.60
CA SER A 283 -12.70 0.92 3.76
C SER A 283 -13.36 -0.32 4.37
N ALA A 284 -13.61 -1.29 3.49
CA ALA A 284 -13.80 -2.69 3.88
C ALA A 284 -12.82 -3.58 3.10
N PRO A 285 -12.29 -4.66 3.71
CA PRO A 285 -11.43 -5.57 2.98
C PRO A 285 -12.23 -6.39 1.97
N GLY A 286 -11.71 -6.45 0.74
CA GLY A 286 -11.96 -7.56 -0.19
C GLY A 286 -12.60 -7.18 -1.53
N LEU A 287 -13.49 -6.19 -1.63
CA LEU A 287 -14.27 -5.97 -2.86
C LEU A 287 -13.65 -4.95 -3.83
N LEU A 288 -13.35 -3.73 -3.36
CA LEU A 288 -12.54 -2.76 -4.09
C LEU A 288 -11.17 -2.63 -3.43
N ARG A 289 -10.19 -2.15 -4.21
CA ARG A 289 -8.94 -1.66 -3.64
C ARG A 289 -9.18 -0.29 -3.03
N ASN A 290 -9.04 -0.21 -1.71
CA ASN A 290 -9.15 1.06 -1.00
C ASN A 290 -7.75 1.66 -0.93
N LEU A 291 -7.44 2.58 -1.85
CA LEU A 291 -6.09 3.12 -2.07
C LEU A 291 -5.60 3.93 -0.86
N ASP A 292 -6.51 4.45 -0.03
CA ASP A 292 -6.23 5.09 1.27
C ASP A 292 -5.94 4.09 2.41
N ARG A 293 -5.65 2.83 2.09
CA ARG A 293 -5.27 1.78 3.05
C ARG A 293 -4.11 0.94 2.53
N ALA A 294 -3.16 0.62 3.41
CA ALA A 294 -2.06 -0.28 3.11
C ALA A 294 -2.53 -1.72 2.76
N ASP A 295 -1.67 -2.47 2.09
CA ASP A 295 -1.85 -3.90 1.75
C ASP A 295 -2.96 -4.19 0.72
N GLN A 296 -2.99 -3.43 -0.38
CA GLN A 296 -3.91 -3.71 -1.50
C GLN A 296 -3.34 -4.78 -2.44
N GLU A 297 -4.21 -5.71 -2.86
CA GLU A 297 -3.87 -6.86 -3.70
C GLU A 297 -3.17 -6.43 -5.00
N GLY A 298 -1.90 -6.78 -5.17
CA GLY A 298 -1.16 -6.61 -6.42
C GLY A 298 -0.70 -5.18 -6.73
N LEU A 299 -0.84 -4.23 -5.79
CA LEU A 299 -0.43 -2.83 -5.97
C LEU A 299 0.99 -2.58 -5.43
N GLY A 300 1.21 -2.82 -4.13
CA GLY A 300 2.53 -2.67 -3.51
C GLY A 300 2.95 -1.22 -3.20
N GLN A 301 2.20 -0.21 -3.65
CA GLN A 301 2.39 1.20 -3.26
C GLN A 301 1.92 1.48 -1.82
N ARG A 302 2.37 2.59 -1.24
CA ARG A 302 1.88 3.06 0.06
C ARG A 302 0.42 3.49 -0.05
N ALA A 303 -0.24 3.55 1.10
CA ALA A 303 -1.59 4.07 1.17
C ALA A 303 -1.59 5.57 0.81
N VAL A 304 -2.54 6.00 0.00
CA VAL A 304 -2.83 7.42 -0.24
C VAL A 304 -3.13 8.09 1.09
N HIS A 305 -2.41 9.15 1.41
CA HIS A 305 -2.67 9.94 2.60
C HIS A 305 -3.80 10.94 2.30
N LEU A 306 -5.03 10.53 2.59
CA LEU A 306 -6.21 11.40 2.50
C LEU A 306 -6.32 12.29 3.75
N ASP A 307 -6.52 13.59 3.55
CA ASP A 307 -6.67 14.55 4.64
C ASP A 307 -7.87 15.49 4.45
N THR A 308 -8.88 15.34 5.28
CA THR A 308 -10.08 16.19 5.21
C THR A 308 -9.85 17.56 5.85
N PHE A 309 -8.87 17.70 6.75
CA PHE A 309 -8.63 18.93 7.51
C PHE A 309 -7.13 19.20 7.62
N PRO A 310 -6.45 19.57 6.51
CA PRO A 310 -4.99 19.82 6.49
C PRO A 310 -4.55 20.96 7.42
N LEU A 311 -5.46 21.87 7.75
CA LEU A 311 -5.24 22.97 8.68
C LEU A 311 -5.49 22.58 10.15
N ASP A 312 -5.87 21.33 10.43
CA ASP A 312 -6.33 20.80 11.72
C ASP A 312 -7.49 21.63 12.32
N ASP A 313 -8.37 22.15 11.45
CA ASP A 313 -9.41 23.13 11.78
C ASP A 313 -10.81 22.50 11.95
N THR A 314 -10.86 21.31 12.56
CA THR A 314 -12.12 20.55 12.76
C THR A 314 -13.22 21.35 13.47
N GLY A 315 -12.87 22.36 14.26
CA GLY A 315 -13.77 23.23 15.02
C GLY A 315 -14.54 24.29 14.22
N GLY A 316 -14.31 24.41 12.90
CA GLY A 316 -15.07 25.33 12.05
C GLY A 316 -14.49 26.75 12.02
N ARG A 317 -13.17 26.89 12.08
CA ARG A 317 -12.50 28.20 12.14
C ARG A 317 -12.17 28.70 10.73
N GLU A 318 -12.82 29.77 10.33
CA GLU A 318 -12.52 30.47 9.06
C GLU A 318 -11.61 31.68 9.29
N LEU A 319 -10.69 31.92 8.35
CA LEU A 319 -9.85 33.11 8.30
C LEU A 319 -9.84 33.66 6.87
N VAL A 320 -10.25 34.92 6.71
CA VAL A 320 -10.14 35.65 5.43
C VAL A 320 -8.70 36.07 5.11
N SER A 321 -7.80 35.99 6.09
CA SER A 321 -6.37 36.26 5.91
C SER A 321 -5.53 35.68 7.04
N GLY A 322 -4.33 35.21 6.70
CA GLY A 322 -3.33 34.73 7.64
C GLY A 322 -3.52 33.27 8.07
N CYS A 323 -2.44 32.65 8.54
CA CYS A 323 -2.36 31.19 8.71
C CYS A 323 -2.41 30.74 10.16
N GLY A 324 -3.22 31.43 10.95
CA GLY A 324 -3.28 31.19 12.39
C GLY A 324 -4.20 30.04 12.80
N TYR A 325 -4.51 29.05 11.94
CA TYR A 325 -5.56 28.03 12.15
C TYR A 325 -5.25 27.12 13.36
N SER A 326 -4.19 26.33 13.25
CA SER A 326 -3.63 25.45 14.29
C SER A 326 -2.10 25.59 14.33
N ALA A 327 -1.47 25.18 15.42
CA ALA A 327 -0.01 25.05 15.47
C ALA A 327 0.47 23.73 14.86
N ASP A 328 -0.45 22.77 14.68
CA ASP A 328 -0.22 21.41 14.21
C ASP A 328 -0.73 21.21 12.76
N MET A 329 -0.85 22.31 12.00
CA MET A 329 -1.14 22.26 10.55
C MET A 329 -0.13 21.39 9.83
N VAL A 330 -0.58 20.65 8.80
CA VAL A 330 0.28 19.79 7.97
C VAL A 330 1.44 20.60 7.38
N THR A 331 2.64 20.03 7.38
CA THR A 331 3.85 20.65 6.84
C THR A 331 4.37 19.89 5.63
N GLY A 332 5.16 20.55 4.77
CA GLY A 332 5.81 19.85 3.65
C GLY A 332 6.67 18.66 4.10
N LYS A 333 7.22 18.73 5.32
CA LYS A 333 7.95 17.60 5.93
C LYS A 333 7.04 16.40 6.23
N ASP A 334 5.77 16.62 6.54
CA ASP A 334 4.82 15.55 6.78
C ASP A 334 4.43 14.86 5.46
N VAL A 335 4.56 15.57 4.33
CA VAL A 335 4.22 15.07 2.98
C VAL A 335 5.43 14.51 2.22
N GLU A 336 6.67 14.87 2.58
CA GLU A 336 7.93 14.44 1.91
C GLU A 336 8.09 12.90 1.79
N GLY A 337 7.44 12.13 2.66
CA GLY A 337 7.55 10.66 2.72
C GLY A 337 6.34 9.89 2.20
N GLU A 338 5.35 10.57 1.62
CA GLU A 338 4.14 9.94 1.07
C GLU A 338 4.22 9.80 -0.45
N ASP A 339 3.68 8.70 -0.96
CA ASP A 339 3.61 8.45 -2.42
C ASP A 339 2.51 9.33 -3.05
N ALA A 340 1.40 9.57 -2.32
CA ALA A 340 0.30 10.44 -2.71
C ALA A 340 -0.36 11.09 -1.48
N TYR A 341 -0.67 12.38 -1.56
CA TYR A 341 -1.35 13.17 -0.53
C TYR A 341 -2.57 13.89 -1.12
N CYS A 342 -3.77 13.56 -0.65
CA CYS A 342 -5.02 14.10 -1.19
C CYS A 342 -5.78 14.91 -0.12
N PRO A 343 -5.49 16.21 0.05
CA PRO A 343 -6.20 17.05 1.00
C PRO A 343 -7.43 17.75 0.42
N HIS A 344 -8.41 18.11 1.26
CA HIS A 344 -9.44 19.09 0.89
C HIS A 344 -8.86 20.49 1.02
N VAL A 345 -8.87 21.26 -0.06
CA VAL A 345 -8.30 22.61 -0.09
C VAL A 345 -9.20 23.53 -0.92
N ALA A 346 -9.51 24.71 -0.36
CA ALA A 346 -10.34 25.71 -1.03
C ALA A 346 -11.72 25.17 -1.47
N GLU A 347 -12.33 24.37 -0.59
CA GLU A 347 -13.69 23.87 -0.74
C GLU A 347 -14.69 24.99 -0.34
N GLY A 348 -15.00 25.84 -1.32
CA GLY A 348 -15.86 27.01 -1.17
C GLY A 348 -15.54 28.07 -2.23
N ILE A 349 -16.30 29.16 -2.26
CA ILE A 349 -16.22 30.21 -3.28
C ILE A 349 -15.86 31.58 -2.71
N ASP A 350 -15.48 31.65 -1.42
CA ASP A 350 -15.17 32.90 -0.76
C ASP A 350 -13.67 33.06 -0.50
N VAL A 351 -13.30 34.25 -0.01
CA VAL A 351 -11.91 34.57 0.30
C VAL A 351 -11.34 33.72 1.45
N SER A 352 -12.20 33.17 2.32
CA SER A 352 -11.75 32.32 3.43
C SER A 352 -11.38 30.91 2.95
N ALA A 353 -12.12 30.35 1.99
CA ALA A 353 -11.77 29.12 1.29
C ALA A 353 -10.42 29.27 0.57
N ARG A 354 -10.23 30.37 -0.18
CA ARG A 354 -8.96 30.64 -0.86
C ARG A 354 -7.77 30.77 0.11
N ASN A 355 -7.99 31.33 1.30
CA ASN A 355 -6.91 31.54 2.28
C ASN A 355 -6.30 30.22 2.76
N GLU A 356 -7.01 29.10 2.66
CA GLU A 356 -6.47 27.76 2.97
C GLU A 356 -5.31 27.41 2.05
N PHE A 357 -5.51 27.58 0.75
CA PHE A 357 -4.47 27.40 -0.27
C PHE A 357 -3.29 28.35 -0.01
N VAL A 358 -3.56 29.63 0.26
CA VAL A 358 -2.52 30.63 0.57
C VAL A 358 -1.64 30.20 1.75
N CYS A 359 -2.23 29.52 2.73
CA CYS A 359 -1.50 29.02 3.88
C CYS A 359 -0.77 27.71 3.65
N LEU A 360 -1.31 26.86 2.76
CA LEU A 360 -0.72 25.58 2.37
C LEU A 360 0.33 25.69 1.25
N LYS A 361 0.57 26.91 0.71
CA LYS A 361 1.66 27.21 -0.24
C LYS A 361 2.85 27.96 0.34
N ALA A 362 2.92 28.05 1.67
CA ALA A 362 3.91 28.86 2.36
C ALA A 362 4.57 28.10 3.50
N ALA A 363 5.91 28.10 3.51
CA ALA A 363 6.70 27.46 4.55
C ALA A 363 6.29 27.94 5.97
N PRO A 364 6.14 27.03 6.95
CA PRO A 364 6.49 25.60 6.89
C PRO A 364 5.40 24.68 6.33
N ASN A 365 4.22 25.21 6.02
CA ASN A 365 3.02 24.47 5.62
C ASN A 365 2.89 24.27 4.11
N ASP A 366 3.99 24.46 3.38
CA ASP A 366 4.03 24.30 1.94
C ASP A 366 3.87 22.83 1.58
N VAL A 367 2.72 22.48 1.00
CA VAL A 367 2.36 21.13 0.54
C VAL A 367 1.98 21.13 -0.94
N LEU A 368 2.32 22.19 -1.68
CA LEU A 368 2.32 22.18 -3.13
C LEU A 368 3.53 21.36 -3.58
N GLU A 369 3.32 20.07 -3.73
CA GLU A 369 4.34 19.09 -4.07
C GLU A 369 3.81 18.18 -5.20
N PRO A 370 4.69 17.48 -5.94
CA PRO A 370 4.28 16.60 -7.04
C PRO A 370 3.36 15.44 -6.61
N GLN A 371 3.49 14.96 -5.36
CA GLN A 371 2.62 13.93 -4.80
C GLN A 371 1.27 14.45 -4.28
N SER A 372 1.00 15.76 -4.36
CA SER A 372 -0.23 16.37 -3.82
C SER A 372 -1.33 16.48 -4.86
N ALA A 373 -2.58 16.13 -4.48
CA ALA A 373 -3.77 16.30 -5.31
C ALA A 373 -4.91 16.94 -4.51
N PHE A 374 -5.24 18.20 -4.81
CA PHE A 374 -6.20 18.98 -4.02
C PHE A 374 -7.63 18.68 -4.41
N ILE A 375 -8.45 18.29 -3.45
CA ILE A 375 -9.86 17.95 -3.64
C ILE A 375 -10.68 19.25 -3.63
N HIS A 376 -11.61 19.35 -4.58
CA HIS A 376 -12.51 20.48 -4.86
C HIS A 376 -11.87 21.67 -5.57
N GLY A 377 -10.97 22.42 -4.91
CA GLY A 377 -10.24 23.55 -5.51
C GLY A 377 -11.12 24.65 -6.13
N ILE A 378 -12.28 24.94 -5.55
CA ILE A 378 -13.29 25.86 -6.10
C ILE A 378 -12.86 27.33 -5.90
N GLY A 379 -12.28 27.64 -4.73
CA GLY A 379 -11.86 28.99 -4.36
C GLY A 379 -10.50 29.41 -4.94
N LEU A 380 -9.99 28.68 -5.93
CA LEU A 380 -8.71 28.96 -6.58
C LEU A 380 -8.88 29.94 -7.76
N THR A 381 -7.81 30.66 -8.06
CA THR A 381 -7.71 31.63 -9.18
C THR A 381 -6.68 31.16 -10.20
N ALA A 382 -6.63 31.74 -11.40
CA ALA A 382 -5.61 31.41 -12.41
C ALA A 382 -4.15 31.36 -11.85
N PRO A 383 -3.67 32.36 -11.07
CA PRO A 383 -2.34 32.27 -10.44
C PRO A 383 -2.13 31.13 -9.46
N ASP A 384 -3.20 30.64 -8.83
CA ASP A 384 -3.13 29.56 -7.86
C ASP A 384 -3.03 28.21 -8.61
N TYR A 385 -3.79 28.03 -9.69
CA TYR A 385 -3.63 26.88 -10.61
C TYR A 385 -2.25 26.86 -11.27
N ALA A 386 -1.72 28.01 -11.69
CA ALA A 386 -0.38 28.07 -12.25
C ALA A 386 0.71 27.71 -11.23
N ALA A 387 0.52 28.06 -9.96
CA ALA A 387 1.40 27.62 -8.89
C ALA A 387 1.31 26.11 -8.67
N MET A 388 0.10 25.52 -8.73
CA MET A 388 -0.07 24.07 -8.66
C MET A 388 0.64 23.37 -9.82
N ALA A 389 0.41 23.81 -11.06
CA ALA A 389 1.05 23.23 -12.24
C ALA A 389 2.58 23.32 -12.19
N ALA A 390 3.12 24.45 -11.72
CA ALA A 390 4.57 24.65 -11.61
C ALA A 390 5.25 23.69 -10.61
N GLU A 391 4.54 23.30 -9.55
CA GLU A 391 5.03 22.37 -8.52
C GLU A 391 4.53 20.93 -8.73
N GLY A 392 3.79 20.65 -9.81
CA GLY A 392 3.23 19.34 -10.13
C GLY A 392 2.04 18.92 -9.26
N THR A 393 1.41 19.84 -8.52
CA THR A 393 0.22 19.55 -7.71
C THR A 393 -1.02 19.41 -8.59
N ALA A 394 -1.78 18.33 -8.40
CA ALA A 394 -2.97 18.00 -9.18
C ALA A 394 -4.28 18.50 -8.55
N LEU A 395 -5.39 18.40 -9.29
CA LEU A 395 -6.75 18.71 -8.86
C LEU A 395 -7.64 17.45 -8.91
N ILE A 396 -8.34 17.14 -7.82
CA ILE A 396 -9.44 16.18 -7.78
C ILE A 396 -10.75 16.96 -7.85
N TRP A 397 -11.41 16.89 -9.01
CA TRP A 397 -12.65 17.60 -9.31
C TRP A 397 -13.86 16.74 -8.94
N SER A 398 -14.76 17.29 -8.12
CA SER A 398 -16.02 16.65 -7.71
C SER A 398 -17.22 17.51 -8.11
N PRO A 399 -17.49 17.65 -9.42
CA PRO A 399 -18.44 18.63 -9.93
C PRO A 399 -19.84 18.53 -9.31
N ARG A 400 -20.36 17.32 -9.13
CA ARG A 400 -21.73 17.16 -8.63
C ARG A 400 -21.86 17.68 -7.19
N SER A 401 -20.89 17.34 -6.34
CA SER A 401 -20.86 17.84 -4.96
C SER A 401 -20.67 19.35 -4.90
N ASN A 402 -19.73 19.86 -5.70
CA ASN A 402 -19.44 21.28 -5.80
C ASN A 402 -20.70 22.08 -6.16
N ILE A 403 -21.37 21.72 -7.25
CA ILE A 403 -22.58 22.42 -7.74
C ILE A 403 -23.71 22.33 -6.73
N THR A 404 -23.89 21.16 -6.14
CA THR A 404 -24.96 20.92 -5.20
C THR A 404 -24.82 21.80 -3.95
N LEU A 405 -23.60 21.94 -3.43
CA LEU A 405 -23.32 22.72 -2.23
C LEU A 405 -23.18 24.23 -2.53
N TYR A 406 -22.36 24.57 -3.51
CA TYR A 406 -21.90 25.93 -3.75
C TYR A 406 -22.58 26.59 -4.95
N GLY A 407 -23.30 25.85 -5.79
CA GLY A 407 -23.86 26.39 -7.04
C GLY A 407 -22.82 26.60 -8.14
N ASP A 408 -21.54 26.53 -7.78
CA ASP A 408 -20.35 26.71 -8.60
C ASP A 408 -19.46 25.47 -8.56
N THR A 409 -18.43 25.45 -9.39
CA THR A 409 -17.39 24.42 -9.38
C THR A 409 -16.02 25.03 -9.65
N ALA A 410 -14.95 24.23 -9.56
CA ALA A 410 -13.61 24.68 -9.92
C ALA A 410 -13.59 25.25 -11.34
N VAL A 411 -12.77 26.28 -11.58
CA VAL A 411 -12.55 26.85 -12.93
C VAL A 411 -11.65 25.89 -13.71
N VAL A 412 -12.20 24.73 -14.02
CA VAL A 412 -11.46 23.53 -14.45
C VAL A 412 -10.87 23.69 -15.85
N THR A 413 -11.46 24.54 -16.68
CA THR A 413 -10.92 24.95 -17.99
C THR A 413 -9.62 25.74 -17.82
N ALA A 414 -9.59 26.72 -16.91
CA ALA A 414 -8.38 27.48 -16.57
C ALA A 414 -7.30 26.56 -15.97
N ALA A 415 -7.68 25.66 -15.06
CA ALA A 415 -6.76 24.67 -14.48
C ALA A 415 -6.12 23.79 -15.57
N ALA A 416 -6.92 23.29 -16.51
CA ALA A 416 -6.44 22.46 -17.61
C ALA A 416 -5.52 23.24 -18.57
N ARG A 417 -5.88 24.47 -18.95
CA ARG A 417 -5.03 25.33 -19.80
C ARG A 417 -3.68 25.66 -19.17
N LEU A 418 -3.63 25.79 -17.85
CA LEU A 418 -2.41 26.06 -17.11
C LEU A 418 -1.57 24.80 -16.86
N GLY A 419 -2.04 23.62 -17.28
CA GLY A 419 -1.32 22.35 -17.16
C GLY A 419 -1.51 21.64 -15.83
N VAL A 420 -2.58 21.93 -15.09
CA VAL A 420 -2.92 21.15 -13.88
C VAL A 420 -3.48 19.80 -14.28
N GLN A 421 -2.91 18.72 -13.75
CA GLN A 421 -3.47 17.38 -13.91
C GLN A 421 -4.79 17.26 -13.15
N ILE A 422 -5.83 16.76 -13.82
CA ILE A 422 -7.19 16.66 -13.26
C ILE A 422 -7.63 15.19 -13.18
N ALA A 423 -8.22 14.82 -12.05
CA ALA A 423 -8.93 13.56 -11.84
C ALA A 423 -10.34 13.80 -11.31
N LEU A 424 -11.24 12.84 -11.45
CA LEU A 424 -12.62 12.92 -10.94
C LEU A 424 -12.79 12.12 -9.64
N GLY A 425 -13.48 12.73 -8.68
CA GLY A 425 -13.92 12.09 -7.44
C GLY A 425 -15.42 12.26 -7.21
N THR A 426 -16.10 11.24 -6.70
CA THR A 426 -17.55 11.32 -6.46
C THR A 426 -17.92 12.10 -5.20
N ASP A 427 -17.00 12.21 -4.23
CA ASP A 427 -17.25 12.74 -2.89
C ASP A 427 -18.35 11.90 -2.16
N TRP A 428 -18.87 12.37 -1.04
CA TRP A 428 -19.85 11.67 -0.22
C TRP A 428 -21.26 11.62 -0.83
N ILE A 429 -21.98 10.53 -0.54
CA ILE A 429 -23.31 10.25 -1.10
C ILE A 429 -24.39 11.31 -0.85
N ALA A 430 -24.17 12.23 0.10
CA ALA A 430 -25.15 13.27 0.39
C ALA A 430 -25.29 14.24 -0.79
N THR A 431 -24.18 14.79 -1.27
CA THR A 431 -24.11 15.83 -2.31
C THR A 431 -23.41 15.35 -3.58
N GLY A 432 -22.69 14.24 -3.51
CA GLY A 432 -21.92 13.65 -4.58
C GLY A 432 -22.64 12.57 -5.39
N SER A 433 -21.94 11.99 -6.36
CA SER A 433 -22.50 10.92 -7.19
C SER A 433 -22.49 9.57 -6.48
N MET A 434 -23.46 8.70 -6.81
CA MET A 434 -23.52 7.36 -6.22
C MET A 434 -22.44 6.39 -6.74
N ASN A 435 -21.86 6.68 -7.90
CA ASN A 435 -20.73 5.98 -8.53
C ASN A 435 -20.11 6.86 -9.64
N LEU A 436 -18.99 6.41 -10.23
CA LEU A 436 -18.27 7.17 -11.26
C LEU A 436 -19.02 7.35 -12.58
N LEU A 437 -19.91 6.44 -12.97
CA LEU A 437 -20.72 6.64 -14.19
C LEU A 437 -21.62 7.88 -14.05
N ARG A 438 -22.15 8.12 -12.85
CA ARG A 438 -22.97 9.31 -12.57
C ARG A 438 -22.15 10.59 -12.43
N GLU A 439 -20.89 10.50 -11.99
CA GLU A 439 -19.97 11.64 -11.96
C GLU A 439 -19.49 12.01 -13.36
N LEU A 440 -19.07 11.03 -14.18
CA LEU A 440 -18.71 11.21 -15.59
C LEU A 440 -19.85 11.85 -16.37
N ARG A 441 -21.08 11.36 -16.18
CA ARG A 441 -22.25 11.95 -16.84
C ARG A 441 -22.48 13.39 -16.40
N CYS A 442 -22.17 13.73 -15.15
CA CYS A 442 -22.25 15.12 -14.70
C CYS A 442 -21.15 15.98 -15.33
N ALA A 443 -19.90 15.55 -15.28
CA ALA A 443 -18.77 16.23 -15.92
C ALA A 443 -18.98 16.43 -17.43
N ALA A 444 -19.47 15.41 -18.14
CA ALA A 444 -19.77 15.48 -19.56
C ALA A 444 -20.92 16.45 -19.87
N ALA A 445 -22.01 16.43 -19.08
CA ALA A 445 -23.11 17.37 -19.26
C ALA A 445 -22.67 18.81 -18.98
N LEU A 446 -21.82 19.01 -17.97
CA LEU A 446 -21.22 20.31 -17.68
C LEU A 446 -20.36 20.78 -18.84
N ASN A 447 -19.49 19.92 -19.33
CA ASN A 447 -18.63 20.22 -20.45
C ASN A 447 -19.40 20.60 -21.72
N GLU A 448 -20.44 19.84 -22.07
CA GLU A 448 -21.26 20.08 -23.26
C GLU A 448 -22.13 21.34 -23.15
N THR A 449 -22.56 21.71 -21.95
CA THR A 449 -23.56 22.78 -21.75
C THR A 449 -22.94 24.10 -21.29
N TYR A 450 -21.86 24.05 -20.51
CA TYR A 450 -21.32 25.19 -19.77
C TYR A 450 -19.84 25.47 -20.08
N PHE A 451 -19.10 24.53 -20.70
CA PHE A 451 -17.67 24.71 -20.99
C PHE A 451 -17.36 24.63 -22.49
N ASP A 452 -18.34 24.91 -23.34
CA ASP A 452 -18.20 24.91 -24.81
C ASP A 452 -17.54 23.64 -25.40
N GLY A 453 -17.76 22.48 -24.76
CA GLY A 453 -17.16 21.21 -25.18
C GLY A 453 -15.64 21.14 -25.01
N PHE A 454 -15.06 21.90 -24.08
CA PHE A 454 -13.61 22.01 -23.84
C PHE A 454 -12.88 20.67 -23.69
N PHE A 455 -13.46 19.72 -22.95
CA PHE A 455 -12.90 18.37 -22.77
C PHE A 455 -13.43 17.39 -23.82
N THR A 456 -12.53 16.62 -24.41
CA THR A 456 -12.85 15.44 -25.20
C THR A 456 -13.32 14.29 -24.31
N ASP A 457 -14.00 13.30 -24.90
CA ASP A 457 -14.37 12.08 -24.18
C ASP A 457 -13.16 11.30 -23.66
N GLU A 458 -12.02 11.39 -24.36
CA GLU A 458 -10.77 10.79 -23.91
C GLU A 458 -10.23 11.49 -22.66
N GLU A 459 -10.22 12.82 -22.61
CA GLU A 459 -9.79 13.57 -21.42
C GLU A 459 -10.69 13.24 -20.22
N LEU A 460 -12.01 13.22 -20.38
CA LEU A 460 -12.95 12.82 -19.32
C LEU A 460 -12.73 11.37 -18.86
N TRP A 461 -12.47 10.45 -19.80
CA TRP A 461 -12.15 9.06 -19.49
C TRP A 461 -10.80 8.92 -18.76
N ARG A 462 -9.79 9.71 -19.11
CA ARG A 462 -8.49 9.73 -18.41
C ARG A 462 -8.64 10.20 -16.96
N MET A 463 -9.52 11.17 -16.70
CA MET A 463 -9.81 11.67 -15.33
C MET A 463 -10.29 10.57 -14.36
N VAL A 464 -10.79 9.44 -14.85
CA VAL A 464 -11.23 8.27 -14.05
C VAL A 464 -10.39 7.01 -14.30
N THR A 465 -9.31 7.11 -15.08
CA THR A 465 -8.40 6.00 -15.39
C THR A 465 -6.94 6.41 -15.19
N GLY A 466 -6.23 6.84 -16.24
CA GLY A 466 -4.81 7.16 -16.19
C GLY A 466 -4.49 8.32 -15.25
N SER A 467 -5.20 9.45 -15.38
CA SER A 467 -4.99 10.61 -14.50
C SER A 467 -5.36 10.29 -13.06
N ALA A 468 -6.42 9.50 -12.85
CA ALA A 468 -6.83 9.03 -11.52
C ALA A 468 -5.77 8.14 -10.87
N ALA A 469 -5.13 7.25 -11.64
CA ALA A 469 -4.03 6.43 -11.16
C ALA A 469 -2.81 7.28 -10.79
N ALA A 470 -2.45 8.26 -11.62
CA ALA A 470 -1.29 9.11 -11.38
C ALA A 470 -1.45 10.01 -10.14
N VAL A 471 -2.62 10.65 -9.93
CA VAL A 471 -2.84 11.44 -8.69
C VAL A 471 -2.91 10.60 -7.42
N THR A 472 -3.06 9.28 -7.56
CA THR A 472 -3.05 8.34 -6.43
C THR A 472 -1.75 7.54 -6.33
N ALA A 473 -0.74 7.88 -7.15
CA ALA A 473 0.53 7.17 -7.27
C ALA A 473 0.36 5.66 -7.47
N THR A 474 -0.54 5.29 -8.38
CA THR A 474 -0.80 3.90 -8.77
C THR A 474 -0.68 3.65 -10.27
N ASP A 475 -0.28 4.66 -11.03
CA ASP A 475 -0.16 4.65 -12.49
C ASP A 475 0.91 3.69 -13.00
N ASP A 476 1.92 3.36 -12.20
CA ASP A 476 2.90 2.32 -12.49
C ASP A 476 2.32 0.89 -12.44
N VAL A 477 1.09 0.71 -11.92
CA VAL A 477 0.47 -0.63 -11.77
C VAL A 477 -0.94 -0.74 -12.35
N ILE A 478 -1.76 0.32 -12.32
CA ILE A 478 -3.14 0.34 -12.84
C ILE A 478 -3.40 1.60 -13.69
N GLY A 479 -4.68 1.84 -14.05
CA GLY A 479 -5.11 3.05 -14.77
C GLY A 479 -4.91 3.03 -16.29
N ALA A 480 -4.19 2.07 -16.85
CA ALA A 480 -4.02 1.91 -18.29
C ALA A 480 -3.98 0.45 -18.74
N LEU A 481 -4.38 0.20 -19.99
CA LEU A 481 -4.16 -1.08 -20.65
C LEU A 481 -2.79 -1.05 -21.32
N SER A 482 -1.75 -1.43 -20.56
CA SER A 482 -0.38 -1.53 -21.04
C SER A 482 0.30 -2.77 -20.47
N THR A 483 1.34 -3.26 -21.13
CA THR A 483 2.12 -4.41 -20.67
C THR A 483 2.70 -4.13 -19.27
N GLY A 484 2.75 -5.16 -18.42
CA GLY A 484 3.24 -5.08 -17.04
C GLY A 484 2.18 -4.66 -16.02
N LYS A 485 1.20 -3.85 -16.42
CA LYS A 485 0.13 -3.40 -15.52
C LYS A 485 -0.78 -4.54 -15.09
N VAL A 486 -1.39 -4.39 -13.92
CA VAL A 486 -2.38 -5.33 -13.39
C VAL A 486 -3.67 -5.25 -14.23
N ALA A 487 -4.29 -6.40 -14.50
CA ALA A 487 -5.48 -6.51 -15.33
C ALA A 487 -6.75 -6.07 -14.59
N ASP A 488 -6.79 -4.77 -14.31
CA ASP A 488 -7.96 -4.02 -13.91
C ASP A 488 -8.68 -3.52 -15.15
N ILE A 489 -9.69 -4.27 -15.57
CA ILE A 489 -10.32 -4.11 -16.89
C ILE A 489 -11.83 -4.02 -16.70
N ALA A 490 -12.44 -3.03 -17.34
CA ALA A 490 -13.88 -2.94 -17.51
C ALA A 490 -14.25 -3.00 -19.00
N ILE A 491 -15.31 -3.75 -19.33
CA ILE A 491 -15.84 -3.81 -20.68
C ILE A 491 -17.22 -3.15 -20.68
N PHE A 492 -17.43 -2.22 -21.61
CA PHE A 492 -18.67 -1.50 -21.78
C PHE A 492 -19.33 -1.84 -23.11
N ASP A 493 -20.65 -1.77 -23.18
CA ASP A 493 -21.41 -2.00 -24.39
C ASP A 493 -21.24 -0.84 -25.39
N GLY A 494 -20.58 -1.12 -26.51
CA GLY A 494 -20.32 -0.16 -27.56
C GLY A 494 -21.32 -0.17 -28.72
N ARG A 495 -22.49 -0.82 -28.58
CA ARG A 495 -23.47 -0.93 -29.68
C ARG A 495 -24.16 0.38 -30.02
N GLU A 496 -24.40 1.23 -29.02
CA GLU A 496 -25.06 2.53 -29.20
C GLU A 496 -24.09 3.72 -29.16
N ARG A 497 -22.93 3.54 -28.54
CA ARG A 497 -21.90 4.56 -28.29
C ARG A 497 -20.54 3.94 -28.60
N GLU A 498 -19.64 4.65 -29.28
CA GLU A 498 -18.34 4.10 -29.66
C GLU A 498 -17.18 4.71 -28.86
N GLY A 499 -16.05 4.02 -28.80
CA GLY A 499 -14.81 4.53 -28.19
C GLY A 499 -14.99 4.96 -26.73
N HIS A 500 -14.35 6.06 -26.34
CA HIS A 500 -14.42 6.62 -24.99
C HIS A 500 -15.85 7.00 -24.57
N ARG A 501 -16.72 7.43 -25.50
CA ARG A 501 -18.12 7.78 -25.21
C ARG A 501 -18.92 6.60 -24.65
N ALA A 502 -18.57 5.37 -25.03
CA ALA A 502 -19.19 4.17 -24.48
C ALA A 502 -18.98 4.06 -22.97
N VAL A 503 -17.88 4.61 -22.44
CA VAL A 503 -17.58 4.65 -21.00
C VAL A 503 -18.19 5.89 -20.36
N VAL A 504 -17.92 7.08 -20.92
CA VAL A 504 -18.34 8.39 -20.36
C VAL A 504 -19.87 8.47 -20.20
N ALA A 505 -20.60 7.90 -21.15
CA ALA A 505 -22.05 7.92 -21.12
C ALA A 505 -22.67 6.58 -20.72
N ALA A 506 -21.95 5.60 -20.17
CA ALA A 506 -22.51 4.30 -19.77
C ALA A 506 -23.56 4.39 -18.65
N ASP A 507 -24.53 3.49 -18.69
CA ASP A 507 -25.45 3.15 -17.60
C ASP A 507 -25.07 1.79 -16.95
N PRO A 508 -25.59 1.42 -15.77
CA PRO A 508 -25.24 0.17 -15.09
C PRO A 508 -25.48 -1.11 -15.92
N GLU A 509 -26.48 -1.09 -16.81
CA GLU A 509 -26.73 -2.18 -17.76
C GLU A 509 -25.66 -2.32 -18.86
N ASP A 510 -24.95 -1.23 -19.18
CA ASP A 510 -23.92 -1.20 -20.22
C ASP A 510 -22.59 -1.83 -19.75
N VAL A 511 -22.42 -2.05 -18.45
CA VAL A 511 -21.21 -2.67 -17.88
C VAL A 511 -21.23 -4.19 -18.12
N VAL A 512 -20.50 -4.63 -19.14
CA VAL A 512 -20.47 -6.03 -19.62
C VAL A 512 -19.59 -6.92 -18.75
N LEU A 513 -18.46 -6.40 -18.26
CA LEU A 513 -17.51 -7.16 -17.44
C LEU A 513 -16.67 -6.20 -16.59
N VAL A 514 -16.36 -6.59 -15.36
CA VAL A 514 -15.38 -5.92 -14.49
C VAL A 514 -14.42 -6.97 -13.92
N MET A 515 -13.13 -6.73 -14.11
CA MET A 515 -12.03 -7.57 -13.67
C MET A 515 -11.11 -6.76 -12.76
N ARG A 516 -10.72 -7.35 -11.63
CA ARG A 516 -9.70 -6.80 -10.72
C ARG A 516 -8.53 -7.77 -10.68
N GLY A 517 -7.35 -7.35 -11.11
CA GLY A 517 -6.16 -8.22 -11.20
C GLY A 517 -6.42 -9.54 -11.93
N GLY A 518 -7.12 -9.49 -13.07
CA GLY A 518 -7.45 -10.68 -13.86
C GLY A 518 -8.63 -11.51 -13.32
N LYS A 519 -9.16 -11.19 -12.13
CA LYS A 519 -10.30 -11.88 -11.53
C LYS A 519 -11.61 -11.22 -11.93
N VAL A 520 -12.49 -11.96 -12.61
CA VAL A 520 -13.84 -11.49 -12.99
C VAL A 520 -14.73 -11.33 -11.75
N LEU A 521 -15.20 -10.12 -11.46
CA LEU A 521 -15.99 -9.81 -10.26
C LEU A 521 -17.47 -9.53 -10.55
N TYR A 522 -17.77 -8.90 -11.68
CA TYR A 522 -19.13 -8.48 -12.06
C TYR A 522 -19.28 -8.46 -13.58
N GLY A 523 -20.50 -8.64 -14.10
CA GLY A 523 -20.79 -8.48 -15.53
C GLY A 523 -21.98 -9.30 -16.01
N ASP A 524 -22.13 -9.39 -17.34
CA ASP A 524 -23.14 -10.19 -18.01
C ASP A 524 -23.08 -11.65 -17.55
N ALA A 525 -24.23 -12.21 -17.16
CA ALA A 525 -24.30 -13.55 -16.61
C ALA A 525 -23.71 -14.60 -17.57
N ALA A 526 -23.90 -14.43 -18.88
CA ALA A 526 -23.35 -15.32 -19.90
C ALA A 526 -21.81 -15.32 -19.94
N VAL A 527 -21.18 -14.16 -19.72
CA VAL A 527 -19.72 -13.99 -19.71
C VAL A 527 -19.16 -14.50 -18.38
N VAL A 528 -19.71 -14.03 -17.26
CA VAL A 528 -19.26 -14.41 -15.90
C VAL A 528 -19.40 -15.91 -15.68
N SER A 529 -20.54 -16.51 -16.04
CA SER A 529 -20.75 -17.96 -15.90
C SER A 529 -19.80 -18.79 -16.76
N ALA A 530 -19.39 -18.29 -17.93
CA ALA A 530 -18.46 -19.01 -18.81
C ALA A 530 -17.02 -19.01 -18.26
N VAL A 531 -16.62 -17.94 -17.56
CA VAL A 531 -15.28 -17.82 -16.97
C VAL A 531 -15.21 -18.44 -15.58
N ARG A 532 -16.18 -18.15 -14.70
CA ARG A 532 -16.17 -18.55 -13.28
C ARG A 532 -16.95 -19.85 -13.00
N GLY A 533 -17.83 -20.24 -13.91
CA GLY A 533 -18.81 -21.31 -13.70
C GLY A 533 -20.17 -20.78 -13.24
N ALA A 534 -21.25 -21.43 -13.68
CA ALA A 534 -22.62 -20.92 -13.54
C ALA A 534 -23.08 -20.67 -12.09
N ASP A 535 -22.65 -21.50 -11.15
CA ASP A 535 -23.08 -21.43 -9.73
C ASP A 535 -22.06 -20.72 -8.83
N ALA A 536 -20.99 -20.12 -9.40
CA ALA A 536 -19.92 -19.50 -8.63
C ALA A 536 -20.29 -18.12 -8.08
N CYS A 537 -21.19 -17.40 -8.74
CA CYS A 537 -21.53 -16.00 -8.48
C CYS A 537 -23.05 -15.79 -8.38
N ASP A 538 -23.47 -14.78 -7.63
CA ASP A 538 -24.89 -14.50 -7.38
C ASP A 538 -25.52 -13.81 -8.60
N ALA A 539 -26.71 -14.25 -9.00
CA ALA A 539 -27.43 -13.66 -10.12
C ALA A 539 -28.13 -12.35 -9.70
N VAL A 540 -28.08 -11.35 -10.57
CA VAL A 540 -28.77 -10.06 -10.38
C VAL A 540 -29.35 -9.58 -11.71
N ASP A 541 -30.57 -9.04 -11.69
CA ASP A 541 -31.19 -8.40 -12.86
C ASP A 541 -30.92 -6.90 -12.78
N VAL A 542 -30.19 -6.38 -13.76
CA VAL A 542 -29.84 -4.95 -13.85
C VAL A 542 -30.56 -4.41 -15.06
N CYS A 543 -31.70 -3.76 -14.83
CA CYS A 543 -32.49 -3.09 -15.85
C CYS A 543 -32.94 -4.03 -16.99
N GLY A 544 -33.25 -5.29 -16.66
CA GLY A 544 -33.64 -6.33 -17.62
C GLY A 544 -32.46 -7.04 -18.29
N VAL A 545 -31.21 -6.69 -17.95
CA VAL A 545 -30.01 -7.44 -18.33
C VAL A 545 -29.66 -8.41 -17.21
N SER A 546 -29.50 -9.68 -17.56
CA SER A 546 -29.08 -10.71 -16.61
C SER A 546 -27.59 -10.60 -16.35
N LYS A 547 -27.22 -10.25 -15.12
CA LYS A 547 -25.84 -10.07 -14.65
C LYS A 547 -25.51 -11.07 -13.53
N GLN A 548 -24.23 -11.17 -13.18
CA GLN A 548 -23.75 -11.89 -12.01
C GLN A 548 -22.72 -11.07 -11.22
N VAL A 549 -22.69 -11.24 -9.91
CA VAL A 549 -21.71 -10.63 -8.99
C VAL A 549 -21.06 -11.67 -8.09
N CYS A 550 -19.73 -11.65 -8.00
CA CYS A 550 -18.94 -12.69 -7.35
C CYS A 550 -18.46 -12.25 -5.96
N LEU A 551 -19.33 -12.24 -4.95
CA LEU A 551 -18.99 -11.72 -3.61
C LEU A 551 -18.37 -12.76 -2.67
N ARG A 552 -18.75 -14.04 -2.82
CA ARG A 552 -18.40 -15.08 -1.83
C ARG A 552 -16.90 -15.30 -1.70
N ASP A 553 -16.17 -15.25 -2.82
CA ASP A 553 -14.72 -15.44 -2.85
C ASP A 553 -13.95 -14.19 -2.42
N GLU A 554 -14.59 -13.01 -2.42
CA GLU A 554 -13.97 -11.73 -2.02
C GLU A 554 -14.18 -11.41 -0.55
N ILE A 555 -15.44 -11.52 -0.10
CA ILE A 555 -15.87 -11.01 1.21
C ILE A 555 -16.55 -12.09 2.06
N GLY A 556 -16.62 -13.34 1.59
CA GLY A 556 -17.21 -14.45 2.32
C GLY A 556 -18.73 -14.40 2.46
N MET A 557 -19.41 -13.56 1.66
CA MET A 557 -20.85 -13.30 1.74
C MET A 557 -21.52 -13.53 0.39
N THR A 558 -22.81 -13.92 0.40
CA THR A 558 -23.66 -13.79 -0.78
C THR A 558 -24.19 -12.37 -0.93
N LEU A 559 -24.71 -12.03 -2.11
CA LEU A 559 -25.45 -10.79 -2.33
C LEU A 559 -26.64 -10.65 -1.36
N GLU A 560 -27.39 -11.73 -1.15
CA GLU A 560 -28.52 -11.75 -0.20
C GLU A 560 -28.05 -11.49 1.25
N ASP A 561 -26.96 -12.13 1.69
CA ASP A 561 -26.39 -11.90 3.03
C ASP A 561 -25.91 -10.46 3.20
N LEU A 562 -25.29 -9.89 2.16
CA LEU A 562 -24.78 -8.51 2.18
C LEU A 562 -25.95 -7.52 2.23
N GLU A 563 -26.96 -7.68 1.39
CA GLU A 563 -28.17 -6.85 1.37
C GLU A 563 -28.87 -6.88 2.73
N GLN A 564 -29.03 -8.08 3.31
CA GLN A 564 -29.64 -8.25 4.63
C GLN A 564 -28.86 -7.54 5.74
N GLN A 565 -27.52 -7.58 5.69
CA GLN A 565 -26.66 -6.95 6.71
C GLN A 565 -26.51 -5.44 6.52
N ALA A 566 -26.49 -4.96 5.27
CA ALA A 566 -26.45 -3.53 4.96
C ALA A 566 -27.75 -2.83 5.40
N GLY A 567 -28.88 -3.54 5.29
CA GLY A 567 -30.20 -3.04 5.65
C GLY A 567 -30.78 -2.12 4.57
N GLU A 568 -31.80 -1.35 4.94
CA GLU A 568 -32.42 -0.37 4.04
C GLU A 568 -31.53 0.86 3.92
N ILE A 569 -30.74 0.92 2.84
CA ILE A 569 -29.87 2.04 2.47
C ILE A 569 -29.99 2.34 0.97
N TYR A 570 -29.30 3.36 0.48
CA TYR A 570 -29.36 3.76 -0.93
C TYR A 570 -29.02 2.57 -1.87
N PRO A 571 -29.84 2.30 -2.91
CA PRO A 571 -29.68 1.12 -3.76
C PRO A 571 -28.32 0.97 -4.43
N ALA A 572 -27.95 -0.28 -4.75
CA ALA A 572 -26.69 -0.59 -5.43
C ALA A 572 -26.61 -0.01 -6.86
N PHE A 573 -27.74 0.21 -7.51
CA PHE A 573 -27.85 0.82 -8.84
C PHE A 573 -29.28 1.32 -9.07
N PHE A 574 -29.46 2.15 -10.10
CA PHE A 574 -30.75 2.59 -10.62
C PHE A 574 -30.80 2.41 -12.13
N CYS A 575 -32.00 2.18 -12.66
CA CYS A 575 -32.24 2.20 -14.11
C CYS A 575 -32.62 3.62 -14.52
N GLY A 576 -31.69 4.33 -15.16
CA GLY A 576 -31.82 5.76 -15.46
C GLY A 576 -31.33 6.66 -14.33
N GLU A 577 -31.95 7.83 -14.18
CA GLU A 577 -31.58 8.79 -13.14
C GLU A 577 -31.91 8.27 -11.73
N PRO A 578 -30.94 8.27 -10.80
CA PRO A 578 -31.17 7.89 -9.42
C PRO A 578 -32.23 8.75 -8.72
N GLU A 579 -33.02 8.14 -7.84
CA GLU A 579 -33.98 8.90 -7.04
C GLU A 579 -33.24 9.83 -6.08
N GLY A 580 -33.61 11.12 -6.09
CA GLY A 580 -32.99 12.13 -5.23
C GLY A 580 -31.55 12.44 -5.58
N GLU A 581 -31.11 12.13 -6.81
CA GLU A 581 -29.74 12.42 -7.24
C GLU A 581 -29.36 13.89 -7.00
N PRO A 582 -28.17 14.18 -6.44
CA PRO A 582 -27.70 15.55 -6.27
C PRO A 582 -27.60 16.32 -7.58
N LEU A 583 -27.61 17.66 -7.48
CA LEU A 583 -27.68 18.55 -8.63
C LEU A 583 -26.40 18.52 -9.46
N CYS A 584 -26.57 18.62 -10.77
CA CYS A 584 -25.48 18.83 -11.73
C CYS A 584 -25.68 20.11 -12.57
N THR A 585 -26.75 20.86 -12.30
CA THR A 585 -27.00 22.16 -12.93
C THR A 585 -26.60 23.25 -11.94
N PRO A 586 -25.60 24.10 -12.26
CA PRO A 586 -25.23 25.27 -11.46
C PRO A 586 -26.45 26.15 -11.15
N SER A 587 -26.57 26.72 -9.95
CA SER A 587 -27.65 27.70 -9.67
C SER A 587 -27.42 28.46 -8.37
N ARG A 588 -27.62 29.78 -8.39
CA ARG A 588 -27.68 30.66 -7.21
C ARG A 588 -28.84 31.67 -7.36
N VAL A 589 -29.99 31.37 -6.77
CA VAL A 589 -31.22 32.18 -6.94
C VAL A 589 -31.46 33.18 -5.78
N GLU A 590 -31.96 34.37 -6.11
CA GLU A 590 -32.30 35.43 -5.13
C GLU A 590 -33.41 35.05 -4.14
N SER A 591 -34.26 34.07 -4.48
CA SER A 591 -35.42 33.69 -3.68
C SER A 591 -35.09 32.82 -2.45
N ALA A 592 -33.83 32.45 -2.27
CA ALA A 592 -33.40 31.54 -1.23
C ALA A 592 -33.63 32.10 0.20
N PRO A 593 -34.02 31.25 1.19
CA PRO A 593 -34.44 31.68 2.53
C PRO A 593 -33.33 32.27 3.42
N LEU A 594 -32.08 31.81 3.25
CA LEU A 594 -30.86 32.61 3.44
C LEU A 594 -30.34 32.89 2.02
N ASN A 595 -29.94 34.12 1.73
CA ASN A 595 -29.57 34.51 0.38
C ASN A 595 -28.43 33.60 -0.12
N ALA A 596 -28.74 32.73 -1.08
CA ALA A 596 -27.80 31.87 -1.80
C ALA A 596 -26.90 32.65 -2.77
N SER A 597 -27.12 33.96 -2.91
CA SER A 597 -26.21 34.90 -3.54
C SER A 597 -25.80 35.90 -2.46
N VAL A 598 -24.52 35.91 -2.12
CA VAL A 598 -23.95 36.88 -1.18
C VAL A 598 -23.43 38.10 -1.95
N ASN A 599 -23.27 39.22 -1.24
CA ASN A 599 -22.88 40.49 -1.86
C ASN A 599 -21.57 40.34 -2.65
N GLY A 600 -21.62 40.60 -3.95
CA GLY A 600 -20.50 40.41 -4.86
C GLY A 600 -20.53 39.12 -5.68
N SER A 601 -21.61 38.32 -5.63
CA SER A 601 -21.83 37.18 -6.53
C SER A 601 -22.97 37.41 -7.52
N THR A 602 -22.97 36.72 -8.66
CA THR A 602 -24.09 36.73 -9.61
C THR A 602 -25.30 35.98 -9.05
N VAL A 603 -26.45 36.21 -9.71
CA VAL A 603 -27.69 35.51 -9.46
C VAL A 603 -28.07 34.80 -10.74
N TYR A 604 -28.15 33.48 -10.69
CA TYR A 604 -28.35 32.67 -11.89
C TYR A 604 -29.17 31.41 -11.63
N THR A 605 -29.86 30.96 -12.67
CA THR A 605 -30.61 29.70 -12.65
C THR A 605 -29.83 28.53 -13.24
N GLY A 606 -28.69 28.80 -13.89
CA GLY A 606 -27.94 27.84 -14.69
C GLY A 606 -28.76 27.29 -15.85
N GLN A 607 -29.60 28.12 -16.46
CA GLN A 607 -30.37 27.72 -17.63
C GLN A 607 -29.92 28.57 -18.80
N PRO A 608 -29.13 28.01 -19.74
CA PRO A 608 -28.77 28.67 -20.98
C PRO A 608 -29.96 29.27 -21.72
N THR A 609 -29.79 30.48 -22.22
CA THR A 609 -30.75 31.21 -23.07
C THR A 609 -30.04 31.94 -24.20
N ASP A 610 -30.78 32.41 -25.21
CA ASP A 610 -30.20 33.21 -26.30
C ASP A 610 -29.50 34.50 -25.83
N ALA A 611 -29.76 34.97 -24.60
CA ALA A 611 -29.21 36.20 -24.04
C ALA A 611 -28.09 35.96 -23.01
N ASP A 612 -27.91 34.72 -22.56
CA ASP A 612 -26.99 34.25 -21.50
C ASP A 612 -26.72 32.77 -21.85
N LEU A 613 -25.75 32.54 -22.72
CA LEU A 613 -25.58 31.25 -23.42
C LEU A 613 -25.01 30.16 -22.52
N ASP A 614 -24.29 30.50 -21.47
CA ASP A 614 -23.74 29.56 -20.50
C ASP A 614 -24.57 29.49 -19.21
N GLY A 615 -25.49 30.43 -18.99
CA GLY A 615 -26.42 30.43 -17.86
C GLY A 615 -25.80 30.91 -16.55
N ASP A 616 -24.70 31.66 -16.58
CA ASP A 616 -23.98 32.16 -15.41
C ASP A 616 -24.62 33.40 -14.74
N GLY A 617 -25.66 33.94 -15.39
CA GLY A 617 -26.43 35.10 -14.94
C GLY A 617 -25.97 36.44 -15.48
N ILE A 618 -25.02 36.47 -16.42
CA ILE A 618 -24.52 37.65 -17.10
C ILE A 618 -25.00 37.60 -18.56
N GLU A 619 -25.42 38.76 -19.09
CA GLU A 619 -25.86 38.80 -20.48
C GLU A 619 -24.64 38.79 -21.41
N ASN A 620 -24.69 38.01 -22.51
CA ASN A 620 -23.55 37.78 -23.43
C ASN A 620 -22.74 39.03 -23.84
N GLY A 621 -23.36 40.22 -23.88
CA GLY A 621 -22.69 41.47 -24.27
C GLY A 621 -21.92 42.18 -23.13
N ALA A 622 -22.09 41.71 -21.89
CA ALA A 622 -21.40 42.18 -20.69
C ALA A 622 -20.55 41.06 -20.04
N ASP A 623 -20.55 39.89 -20.66
CA ASP A 623 -19.91 38.66 -20.23
C ASP A 623 -18.51 38.56 -20.85
N ASP A 624 -17.49 38.34 -20.03
CA ASP A 624 -16.10 38.15 -20.50
C ASP A 624 -15.81 36.70 -20.94
N CYS A 625 -16.74 35.76 -20.72
CA CYS A 625 -16.73 34.42 -21.29
C CYS A 625 -18.13 33.97 -21.78
N PRO A 626 -18.67 34.56 -22.86
CA PRO A 626 -20.07 34.36 -23.26
C PRO A 626 -20.53 32.93 -23.55
N SER A 627 -19.63 31.95 -23.70
CA SER A 627 -19.96 30.53 -23.91
C SER A 627 -19.42 29.59 -22.83
N VAL A 628 -18.72 30.11 -21.83
CA VAL A 628 -18.02 29.33 -20.80
C VAL A 628 -18.35 29.86 -19.41
N PHE A 629 -19.16 29.09 -18.68
CA PHE A 629 -19.67 29.42 -17.36
C PHE A 629 -18.58 29.88 -16.39
N ASN A 630 -18.62 31.16 -16.04
CA ASN A 630 -17.68 31.81 -15.14
C ASN A 630 -18.37 32.90 -14.28
N PRO A 631 -19.39 32.50 -13.49
CA PRO A 631 -20.14 33.45 -12.68
C PRO A 631 -19.24 34.20 -11.70
N ILE A 632 -19.68 35.40 -11.31
CA ILE A 632 -18.98 36.17 -10.28
C ILE A 632 -19.12 35.43 -8.95
N ARG A 633 -17.98 35.02 -8.36
CA ARG A 633 -17.93 34.49 -7.00
C ARG A 633 -17.71 35.62 -6.00
N PRO A 634 -18.04 35.44 -4.71
CA PRO A 634 -17.75 36.41 -3.66
C PRO A 634 -16.28 36.81 -3.55
N LEU A 635 -15.36 35.93 -3.98
CA LEU A 635 -13.93 36.22 -3.99
C LEU A 635 -13.47 37.10 -5.17
N ASP A 636 -14.32 37.30 -6.19
CA ASP A 636 -14.02 38.04 -7.42
C ASP A 636 -14.44 39.53 -7.33
N ASP A 637 -14.85 39.99 -6.15
CA ASP A 637 -15.12 41.41 -5.84
C ASP A 637 -16.16 42.10 -6.76
N GLY A 638 -17.11 41.34 -7.32
CA GLY A 638 -18.24 41.87 -8.08
C GLY A 638 -18.01 42.03 -9.59
N VAL A 639 -16.95 41.43 -10.13
CA VAL A 639 -16.67 41.32 -11.57
C VAL A 639 -16.27 39.88 -11.91
N GLN A 640 -16.46 39.46 -13.16
CA GLN A 640 -15.97 38.14 -13.59
C GLN A 640 -14.44 38.10 -13.46
N ALA A 641 -13.91 36.90 -13.23
CA ALA A 641 -12.49 36.72 -12.99
C ALA A 641 -11.71 36.87 -14.30
N ASP A 642 -10.90 37.91 -14.39
CA ASP A 642 -9.96 38.22 -15.46
C ASP A 642 -8.66 38.71 -14.80
N PHE A 643 -7.71 37.80 -14.61
CA PHE A 643 -6.53 38.07 -13.80
C PHE A 643 -5.57 39.05 -14.48
N ASP A 644 -5.40 38.97 -15.79
CA ASP A 644 -4.41 39.76 -16.51
C ASP A 644 -4.98 41.06 -17.14
N ASN A 645 -6.30 41.20 -17.11
CA ASN A 645 -7.09 42.37 -17.48
C ASN A 645 -7.03 42.70 -18.97
N ASP A 646 -7.08 41.69 -19.84
CA ASP A 646 -7.17 41.87 -21.28
C ASP A 646 -8.61 41.87 -21.83
N GLY A 647 -9.59 41.46 -21.00
CA GLY A 647 -11.00 41.40 -21.33
C GLY A 647 -11.53 40.01 -21.67
N ASP A 648 -10.68 38.99 -21.70
CA ASP A 648 -11.07 37.58 -21.78
C ASP A 648 -11.05 37.00 -20.35
N GLY A 649 -12.17 36.40 -19.92
CA GLY A 649 -12.23 35.85 -18.55
C GLY A 649 -11.33 34.63 -18.36
N ASP A 650 -10.78 34.43 -17.17
CA ASP A 650 -9.85 33.35 -16.80
C ASP A 650 -10.34 31.95 -17.28
N ALA A 651 -11.66 31.74 -17.30
CA ALA A 651 -12.28 30.46 -17.67
C ALA A 651 -12.26 30.17 -19.18
N CYS A 652 -12.26 31.19 -20.04
CA CYS A 652 -12.26 31.08 -21.49
C CYS A 652 -10.96 31.60 -22.13
N ASP A 653 -10.13 32.33 -21.39
CA ASP A 653 -8.83 32.82 -21.84
C ASP A 653 -7.83 31.67 -22.08
N ALA A 654 -7.19 31.69 -23.23
CA ALA A 654 -6.11 30.78 -23.63
C ALA A 654 -4.85 30.95 -22.76
N CYS A 655 -4.60 32.16 -22.27
CA CYS A 655 -3.48 32.54 -21.44
C CYS A 655 -3.86 33.42 -20.23
N PRO A 656 -4.51 32.85 -19.19
CA PRO A 656 -5.04 33.58 -18.02
C PRO A 656 -4.05 34.39 -17.16
N LEU A 657 -2.77 34.46 -17.54
CA LEU A 657 -1.71 35.16 -16.82
C LEU A 657 -0.98 36.21 -17.68
N ASP A 658 -1.21 36.24 -18.99
CA ASP A 658 -0.41 36.97 -19.96
C ASP A 658 -1.31 37.75 -20.94
N ALA A 659 -1.72 38.94 -20.52
CA ALA A 659 -2.69 39.80 -21.21
C ALA A 659 -2.49 39.92 -22.74
N GLY A 660 -3.52 39.52 -23.48
CA GLY A 660 -3.63 39.54 -24.94
C GLY A 660 -2.74 38.50 -25.63
N SER A 661 -2.28 37.49 -24.90
CA SER A 661 -1.52 36.37 -25.43
C SER A 661 -2.43 35.20 -25.71
N THR A 662 -2.09 34.44 -26.74
CA THR A 662 -2.76 33.19 -27.09
C THR A 662 -1.77 32.02 -27.11
N LEU A 663 -0.47 32.31 -26.90
CA LEU A 663 0.62 31.34 -26.90
C LEU A 663 1.08 31.06 -25.48
N CYS A 664 0.40 30.13 -24.82
CA CYS A 664 0.82 29.59 -23.55
C CYS A 664 1.65 28.34 -23.77
N SER A 665 2.77 28.22 -23.06
CA SER A 665 3.54 26.97 -22.98
C SER A 665 3.37 26.37 -21.59
N PRO A 666 2.16 25.88 -21.24
CA PRO A 666 1.98 25.14 -20.00
C PRO A 666 2.75 23.82 -20.09
N PRO A 667 3.16 23.24 -18.94
CA PRO A 667 3.55 21.83 -18.89
C PRO A 667 2.41 20.96 -19.43
N ASP A 668 2.71 19.91 -20.20
CA ASP A 668 1.69 18.91 -20.54
C ASP A 668 1.49 17.98 -19.34
N PRO A 669 0.35 18.03 -18.64
CA PRO A 669 0.10 17.15 -17.50
C PRO A 669 0.02 15.66 -17.90
N ASN A 670 -0.06 15.36 -19.20
CA ASN A 670 -0.06 14.00 -19.71
C ASN A 670 1.32 13.50 -20.15
N ASP A 671 2.37 14.33 -20.09
CA ASP A 671 3.77 13.99 -20.40
C ASP A 671 4.66 14.72 -19.38
N ALA A 672 4.74 14.14 -18.17
CA ALA A 672 5.30 14.80 -17.00
C ALA A 672 6.80 15.09 -17.15
N ASP A 673 7.54 14.25 -17.88
CA ASP A 673 8.97 14.44 -18.12
C ASP A 673 9.29 15.14 -19.46
N ASN A 674 8.27 15.38 -20.30
CA ASN A 674 8.33 16.08 -21.58
C ASN A 674 9.26 15.40 -22.61
N ASP A 675 9.20 14.08 -22.69
CA ASP A 675 10.00 13.29 -23.61
C ASP A 675 9.27 12.94 -24.93
N GLY A 676 7.96 13.21 -24.99
CA GLY A 676 7.06 12.95 -26.12
C GLY A 676 6.25 11.66 -26.01
N ALA A 677 6.41 10.88 -24.94
CA ALA A 677 5.59 9.73 -24.60
C ALA A 677 4.55 10.10 -23.52
N PRO A 678 3.25 9.93 -23.77
CA PRO A 678 2.25 10.22 -22.74
C PRO A 678 2.40 9.29 -21.54
N ASN A 679 2.28 9.80 -20.30
CA ASN A 679 2.44 9.09 -19.02
C ASN A 679 1.83 7.68 -18.99
N GLY A 680 0.65 7.48 -19.59
CA GLY A 680 0.00 6.17 -19.64
C GLY A 680 0.68 5.14 -20.54
N ALA A 681 1.32 5.59 -21.61
CA ALA A 681 2.12 4.80 -22.57
C ALA A 681 3.62 4.84 -22.29
N ASP A 682 4.07 5.79 -21.48
CA ASP A 682 5.46 5.97 -21.09
C ASP A 682 5.88 4.88 -20.10
N ASN A 683 6.95 4.16 -20.44
CA ASN A 683 7.54 3.16 -19.58
C ASN A 683 8.52 3.74 -18.55
N CYS A 684 8.79 5.05 -18.58
CA CYS A 684 9.43 5.84 -17.53
C CYS A 684 8.77 7.23 -17.33
N PRO A 685 7.52 7.34 -16.84
CA PRO A 685 6.72 8.58 -16.83
C PRO A 685 7.32 9.84 -16.18
N ASN A 686 8.40 9.66 -15.40
CA ASN A 686 9.06 10.74 -14.65
C ASN A 686 10.55 10.88 -15.04
N LEU A 687 11.02 10.17 -16.06
CA LEU A 687 12.42 10.14 -16.47
C LEU A 687 12.57 9.98 -17.98
N GLN A 688 12.91 11.10 -18.63
CA GLN A 688 13.00 11.19 -20.08
C GLN A 688 13.72 10.02 -20.74
N ASN A 689 13.01 9.29 -21.57
CA ASN A 689 13.52 8.21 -22.39
C ASN A 689 12.77 8.11 -23.73
N PRO A 690 12.87 9.10 -24.65
CA PRO A 690 12.01 9.18 -25.85
C PRO A 690 12.04 7.95 -26.79
N GLY A 691 13.03 7.08 -26.62
CA GLY A 691 13.16 5.82 -27.35
C GLY A 691 12.37 4.65 -26.75
N GLN A 692 11.79 4.80 -25.55
CA GLN A 692 10.96 3.83 -24.84
C GLN A 692 11.58 2.43 -24.83
N ALA A 693 12.90 2.36 -24.60
CA ALA A 693 13.65 1.11 -24.60
C ALA A 693 13.28 0.27 -23.37
N ASP A 694 12.86 -0.96 -23.59
CA ASP A 694 12.48 -1.96 -22.59
C ASP A 694 13.03 -3.31 -23.07
N ALA A 695 14.17 -3.72 -22.52
CA ALA A 695 14.92 -4.88 -22.99
C ALA A 695 14.33 -6.22 -22.55
N ASP A 696 13.59 -6.28 -21.44
CA ASP A 696 12.99 -7.51 -20.93
C ASP A 696 11.48 -7.64 -21.15
N GLY A 697 10.84 -6.56 -21.60
CA GLY A 697 9.45 -6.50 -22.04
C GLY A 697 8.44 -6.45 -20.90
N ASP A 698 8.83 -5.92 -19.74
CA ASP A 698 7.96 -5.84 -18.56
C ASP A 698 7.15 -4.55 -18.45
N GLY A 699 7.32 -3.62 -19.39
CA GLY A 699 6.61 -2.35 -19.41
C GLY A 699 7.30 -1.23 -18.62
N LYS A 700 8.49 -1.44 -18.08
CA LYS A 700 9.37 -0.40 -17.55
C LYS A 700 10.52 -0.12 -18.50
N GLY A 701 10.89 1.14 -18.62
CA GLY A 701 12.02 1.52 -19.46
C GLY A 701 13.35 1.20 -18.80
N ASP A 702 14.34 0.76 -19.59
CA ASP A 702 15.71 0.51 -19.14
C ASP A 702 16.30 1.63 -18.25
N PRO A 703 15.99 2.93 -18.45
CA PRO A 703 16.51 4.02 -17.61
C PRO A 703 15.94 4.07 -16.18
N CYS A 704 14.69 3.65 -15.97
CA CYS A 704 13.99 3.69 -14.69
C CYS A 704 13.78 2.31 -14.07
N ASP A 705 14.13 1.24 -14.79
CA ASP A 705 14.06 -0.11 -14.27
C ASP A 705 15.31 -0.50 -13.45
N LEU A 706 15.08 -1.12 -12.31
CA LEU A 706 16.11 -1.67 -11.43
C LEU A 706 16.74 -2.94 -12.02
N CYS A 707 16.03 -3.64 -12.90
CA CYS A 707 16.46 -4.89 -13.48
C CYS A 707 16.25 -5.00 -15.00
N PRO A 708 16.90 -4.15 -15.84
CA PRO A 708 16.58 -4.02 -17.28
C PRO A 708 16.72 -5.28 -18.15
N ASP A 709 17.25 -6.38 -17.60
CA ASP A 709 17.41 -7.66 -18.27
C ASP A 709 16.50 -8.76 -17.67
N GLN A 710 15.60 -8.44 -16.73
CA GLN A 710 14.79 -9.37 -15.95
C GLN A 710 13.42 -8.80 -15.52
N ALA A 711 12.38 -9.12 -16.28
CA ALA A 711 11.04 -8.62 -16.06
C ALA A 711 10.57 -8.61 -14.59
N ASN A 712 10.32 -7.41 -14.07
CA ASN A 712 9.84 -7.08 -12.74
C ASN A 712 8.81 -5.93 -12.80
N PRO A 713 7.62 -6.17 -13.41
CA PRO A 713 6.65 -5.13 -13.68
C PRO A 713 6.12 -4.44 -12.41
N GLY A 714 5.63 -3.20 -12.53
CA GLY A 714 5.03 -2.46 -11.39
C GLY A 714 5.99 -2.22 -10.23
N ALA A 715 5.56 -2.37 -8.97
CA ALA A 715 6.47 -2.21 -7.81
C ALA A 715 7.30 -3.48 -7.48
N LEU A 716 7.36 -4.46 -8.38
CA LEU A 716 8.08 -5.71 -8.12
C LEU A 716 9.60 -5.49 -8.10
N GLY A 717 10.25 -6.15 -7.15
CA GLY A 717 11.71 -6.11 -7.03
C GLY A 717 12.38 -7.09 -7.99
N CYS A 718 13.67 -6.87 -8.23
CA CYS A 718 14.53 -7.78 -8.98
C CYS A 718 14.46 -9.21 -8.42
N THR A 719 14.17 -10.20 -9.27
CA THR A 719 14.24 -11.61 -8.85
C THR A 719 15.69 -12.01 -8.58
N VAL A 720 16.01 -12.26 -7.32
CA VAL A 720 17.37 -12.63 -6.89
C VAL A 720 17.38 -13.97 -6.17
N ALA A 721 18.57 -14.55 -6.01
CA ALA A 721 18.76 -15.67 -5.11
C ALA A 721 19.02 -15.16 -3.68
N ILE A 722 18.63 -15.94 -2.67
CA ILE A 722 18.90 -15.62 -1.24
C ILE A 722 20.39 -15.30 -1.01
N TYR A 723 21.28 -15.98 -1.74
CA TYR A 723 22.73 -15.76 -1.70
C TYR A 723 23.12 -14.30 -1.95
N ALA A 724 22.53 -13.63 -2.96
CA ALA A 724 22.87 -12.26 -3.33
C ALA A 724 22.46 -11.23 -2.27
N ILE A 725 21.44 -11.56 -1.47
CA ILE A 725 20.99 -10.74 -0.33
C ILE A 725 21.97 -10.91 0.83
N LYS A 726 22.32 -12.17 1.13
CA LYS A 726 23.09 -12.52 2.33
C LYS A 726 24.59 -12.32 2.17
N ASP A 727 25.14 -12.32 0.95
CA ASP A 727 26.54 -12.00 0.67
C ASP A 727 26.80 -10.50 0.45
N GLY A 728 25.74 -9.67 0.44
CA GLY A 728 25.80 -8.22 0.28
C GLY A 728 25.95 -7.73 -1.15
N THR A 729 25.78 -8.60 -2.15
CA THR A 729 25.71 -8.19 -3.57
C THR A 729 24.52 -7.24 -3.81
N ARG A 730 23.42 -7.43 -3.07
CA ARG A 730 22.26 -6.55 -2.99
C ARG A 730 22.29 -5.76 -1.68
N ALA A 731 21.99 -4.47 -1.74
CA ALA A 731 22.20 -3.56 -0.62
C ALA A 731 20.98 -3.49 0.31
N GLU A 732 21.21 -3.14 1.58
CA GLU A 732 20.11 -2.76 2.47
C GLU A 732 19.34 -1.57 1.89
N GLY A 733 18.00 -1.62 1.94
CA GLY A 733 17.10 -0.66 1.31
C GLY A 733 16.66 -1.03 -0.12
N GLU A 734 17.31 -1.99 -0.77
CA GLU A 734 16.95 -2.43 -2.12
C GLU A 734 15.68 -3.31 -2.10
N ALA A 735 14.81 -3.12 -3.10
CA ALA A 735 13.63 -3.95 -3.33
C ALA A 735 14.00 -5.20 -4.14
N VAL A 736 13.59 -6.38 -3.66
CA VAL A 736 13.93 -7.67 -4.26
C VAL A 736 12.74 -8.62 -4.26
N ALA A 737 12.77 -9.58 -5.19
CA ALA A 737 11.84 -10.71 -5.25
C ALA A 737 12.59 -12.03 -5.08
N LEU A 738 11.93 -13.03 -4.49
CA LEU A 738 12.44 -14.39 -4.37
C LEU A 738 11.45 -15.39 -4.98
N GLU A 739 11.95 -16.27 -5.83
CA GLU A 739 11.14 -17.31 -6.48
C GLU A 739 11.37 -18.69 -5.85
N ASN A 740 10.29 -19.43 -5.63
CA ASN A 740 10.28 -20.85 -5.26
C ASN A 740 11.14 -21.20 -4.02
N VAL A 741 11.11 -20.37 -2.97
CA VAL A 741 11.87 -20.60 -1.74
C VAL A 741 11.08 -21.45 -0.73
N LEU A 742 11.77 -22.27 0.06
CA LEU A 742 11.14 -23.23 0.99
C LEU A 742 11.06 -22.66 2.40
N VAL A 743 9.88 -22.69 3.01
CA VAL A 743 9.69 -22.29 4.42
C VAL A 743 10.29 -23.35 5.36
N THR A 744 11.24 -22.97 6.19
CA THR A 744 11.99 -23.87 7.10
C THR A 744 11.67 -23.68 8.58
N GLY A 745 11.08 -22.54 8.96
CA GLY A 745 10.62 -22.22 10.31
C GLY A 745 9.58 -21.11 10.30
N LYS A 746 8.64 -21.11 11.24
CA LYS A 746 7.54 -20.13 11.30
C LYS A 746 7.40 -19.55 12.71
N HIS A 747 7.22 -18.23 12.77
CA HIS A 747 6.83 -17.48 13.95
C HIS A 747 5.56 -16.64 13.65
N ALA A 748 4.95 -16.04 14.68
CA ALA A 748 3.75 -15.22 14.50
C ALA A 748 3.99 -13.93 13.68
N SER A 749 5.20 -13.38 13.76
CA SER A 749 5.59 -12.15 13.05
C SER A 749 6.27 -12.38 11.70
N GLY A 750 6.50 -13.62 11.29
CA GLY A 750 7.24 -13.94 10.07
C GLY A 750 7.73 -15.38 10.01
N PHE A 751 8.58 -15.68 9.06
CA PHE A 751 9.05 -17.05 8.81
C PHE A 751 10.45 -17.06 8.19
N PHE A 752 11.14 -18.18 8.28
CA PHE A 752 12.43 -18.41 7.64
C PHE A 752 12.23 -19.16 6.33
N VAL A 753 12.98 -18.75 5.31
CA VAL A 753 13.08 -19.47 4.05
C VAL A 753 14.52 -19.88 3.80
N GLN A 754 14.70 -21.02 3.13
CA GLN A 754 16.02 -21.53 2.79
C GLN A 754 16.02 -22.21 1.42
N ALA A 755 17.00 -21.90 0.57
CA ALA A 755 17.29 -22.65 -0.65
C ALA A 755 17.88 -24.02 -0.29
N LYS A 756 17.49 -25.07 -1.02
CA LYS A 756 17.91 -26.45 -0.69
C LYS A 756 18.57 -27.20 -1.85
N PRO A 757 19.33 -28.28 -1.57
CA PRO A 757 19.86 -29.15 -2.62
C PRO A 757 18.76 -29.66 -3.56
N GLY A 758 18.93 -29.37 -4.85
CA GLY A 758 17.97 -29.70 -5.91
C GLY A 758 17.17 -28.51 -6.42
N ASP A 759 17.15 -27.40 -5.69
CA ASP A 759 16.54 -26.16 -6.17
C ASP A 759 17.39 -25.52 -7.28
N PRO A 760 16.78 -24.90 -8.30
CA PRO A 760 17.52 -24.09 -9.28
C PRO A 760 18.34 -23.01 -8.57
N GLY A 761 19.62 -22.87 -8.95
CA GLY A 761 20.50 -21.85 -8.37
C GLY A 761 21.08 -22.17 -6.98
N TYR A 762 20.83 -23.35 -6.42
CA TYR A 762 21.44 -23.76 -5.16
C TYR A 762 22.97 -23.82 -5.24
N ALA A 763 23.65 -23.00 -4.44
CA ALA A 763 25.11 -22.83 -4.43
C ALA A 763 25.79 -23.42 -3.18
N GLY A 764 25.03 -24.11 -2.32
CA GLY A 764 25.51 -24.65 -1.04
C GLY A 764 24.75 -24.08 0.16
N PRO A 765 25.08 -24.52 1.39
CA PRO A 765 24.39 -24.09 2.61
C PRO A 765 24.74 -22.66 3.05
N ALA A 766 25.97 -22.21 2.80
CA ALA A 766 26.39 -20.84 3.09
C ALA A 766 25.52 -19.81 2.32
N TYR A 767 24.96 -18.84 3.04
CA TYR A 767 24.08 -17.77 2.57
C TYR A 767 22.77 -18.26 1.95
N SER A 768 22.33 -19.48 2.29
CA SER A 768 21.15 -20.09 1.69
C SER A 768 19.83 -19.73 2.37
N GLY A 769 19.85 -19.04 3.51
CA GLY A 769 18.65 -18.74 4.31
C GLY A 769 18.49 -17.27 4.67
N VAL A 770 17.23 -16.83 4.82
CA VAL A 770 16.88 -15.46 5.22
C VAL A 770 15.55 -15.46 5.98
N TYR A 771 15.39 -14.49 6.88
CA TYR A 771 14.13 -14.27 7.59
C TYR A 771 13.24 -13.30 6.82
N VAL A 772 11.94 -13.60 6.77
CA VAL A 772 10.90 -12.78 6.14
C VAL A 772 9.97 -12.27 7.22
N TYR A 773 9.96 -10.95 7.43
CA TYR A 773 9.01 -10.29 8.31
C TYR A 773 7.68 -10.11 7.58
N SER A 774 6.66 -10.81 8.06
CA SER A 774 5.32 -10.82 7.47
C SER A 774 4.30 -11.08 8.58
N PRO A 775 3.85 -10.03 9.29
CA PRO A 775 2.79 -10.18 10.28
C PRO A 775 1.50 -10.64 9.58
N GLN A 776 0.72 -11.53 10.20
CA GLN A 776 -0.52 -12.10 9.63
C GLN A 776 -0.33 -13.17 8.53
N ASN A 777 0.89 -13.71 8.36
CA ASN A 777 1.14 -14.79 7.41
C ASN A 777 0.39 -16.10 7.75
N THR A 778 -0.04 -16.81 6.69
CA THR A 778 -0.72 -18.12 6.78
C THR A 778 0.16 -19.30 6.39
N VAL A 779 1.43 -19.05 6.02
CA VAL A 779 2.37 -20.07 5.54
C VAL A 779 2.60 -21.19 6.55
N LEU A 780 3.01 -22.36 6.08
CA LEU A 780 3.39 -23.51 6.88
C LEU A 780 4.83 -23.94 6.57
N VAL A 781 5.50 -24.57 7.54
CA VAL A 781 6.81 -25.19 7.29
C VAL A 781 6.65 -26.29 6.25
N GLY A 782 7.48 -26.25 5.21
CA GLY A 782 7.39 -27.13 4.05
C GLY A 782 6.58 -26.56 2.87
N ASP A 783 6.04 -25.35 2.97
CA ASP A 783 5.45 -24.64 1.84
C ASP A 783 6.54 -24.06 0.91
N ARG A 784 6.24 -24.05 -0.39
CA ARG A 784 6.97 -23.24 -1.37
C ARG A 784 6.27 -21.91 -1.53
N VAL A 785 7.03 -20.83 -1.35
CA VAL A 785 6.53 -19.47 -1.46
C VAL A 785 7.27 -18.69 -2.52
N ARG A 786 6.55 -17.74 -3.13
CA ARG A 786 7.10 -16.63 -3.90
C ARG A 786 7.04 -15.40 -3.00
N ILE A 787 8.09 -14.61 -3.01
CA ILE A 787 8.08 -13.27 -2.44
C ILE A 787 8.16 -12.34 -3.63
N THR A 788 7.04 -11.72 -3.99
CA THR A 788 6.91 -10.91 -5.20
C THR A 788 7.57 -9.55 -5.05
N SER A 789 7.57 -9.00 -3.84
CA SER A 789 8.36 -7.81 -3.48
C SER A 789 8.69 -7.84 -1.99
N ALA A 790 9.89 -7.41 -1.63
CA ALA A 790 10.32 -7.17 -0.26
C ALA A 790 11.52 -6.21 -0.23
N VAL A 791 11.66 -5.45 0.85
CA VAL A 791 12.80 -4.55 1.06
C VAL A 791 13.82 -5.22 1.96
N ILE A 792 15.09 -5.24 1.53
CA ILE A 792 16.20 -5.73 2.35
C ILE A 792 16.37 -4.78 3.54
N SER A 793 16.31 -5.30 4.76
CA SER A 793 16.45 -4.49 5.97
C SER A 793 17.35 -5.15 7.00
N ASN A 794 17.87 -4.33 7.90
CA ASN A 794 18.66 -4.78 9.04
C ASN A 794 17.88 -4.57 10.33
N TYR A 795 17.65 -5.65 11.08
CA TYR A 795 16.96 -5.58 12.35
C TYR A 795 17.84 -6.12 13.48
N PHE A 796 18.43 -5.18 14.22
CA PHE A 796 19.38 -5.46 15.32
C PHE A 796 20.54 -6.38 14.93
N GLY A 797 21.08 -6.19 13.71
CA GLY A 797 22.18 -6.96 13.16
C GLY A 797 21.75 -8.11 12.24
N GLN A 798 20.46 -8.47 12.21
CA GLN A 798 19.94 -9.53 11.34
C GLN A 798 19.59 -8.96 9.97
N ILE A 799 20.07 -9.58 8.89
CA ILE A 799 19.54 -9.27 7.55
C ILE A 799 18.21 -10.01 7.39
N GLN A 800 17.16 -9.26 7.08
CA GLN A 800 15.82 -9.79 6.85
C GLN A 800 15.11 -9.06 5.71
N LEU A 801 14.01 -9.65 5.26
CA LEU A 801 13.11 -9.06 4.27
C LEU A 801 11.91 -8.43 4.97
N GLY A 802 11.74 -7.13 4.80
CA GLY A 802 10.59 -6.34 5.30
C GLY A 802 9.60 -6.02 4.19
N SER A 803 8.39 -5.59 4.57
CA SER A 803 7.30 -5.24 3.65
C SER A 803 7.05 -6.32 2.58
N ALA A 804 7.18 -7.59 2.97
CA ALA A 804 7.18 -8.69 2.03
C ALA A 804 5.76 -9.06 1.58
N VAL A 805 5.53 -9.08 0.27
CA VAL A 805 4.32 -9.63 -0.35
C VAL A 805 4.56 -11.10 -0.65
N VAL A 806 3.80 -11.98 0.01
CA VAL A 806 4.07 -13.43 0.02
C VAL A 806 2.92 -14.19 -0.61
N GLU A 807 3.24 -15.03 -1.59
CA GLU A 807 2.31 -15.95 -2.27
C GLU A 807 2.73 -17.40 -1.99
N VAL A 808 1.77 -18.24 -1.57
CA VAL A 808 2.01 -19.69 -1.40
C VAL A 808 1.79 -20.38 -2.74
N ILE A 809 2.89 -20.76 -3.42
CA ILE A 809 2.85 -21.43 -4.72
C ILE A 809 2.40 -22.88 -4.57
N ALA A 810 2.85 -23.56 -3.51
CA ALA A 810 2.49 -24.95 -3.25
C ALA A 810 2.59 -25.30 -1.76
N SER A 811 1.52 -25.87 -1.21
CA SER A 811 1.50 -26.41 0.15
C SER A 811 1.56 -27.94 0.11
N LEU A 812 2.79 -28.47 0.00
CA LEU A 812 3.05 -29.89 -0.21
C LEU A 812 3.59 -30.61 1.03
N GLY A 813 3.82 -29.88 2.14
CA GLY A 813 4.51 -30.42 3.30
C GLY A 813 5.90 -30.94 2.92
N GLU A 814 6.62 -30.18 2.08
CA GLU A 814 7.90 -30.58 1.55
C GLU A 814 8.94 -30.69 2.67
N ALA A 815 9.78 -31.74 2.62
CA ALA A 815 10.83 -31.90 3.61
C ALA A 815 11.85 -30.75 3.53
N VAL A 816 12.11 -30.15 4.69
CA VAL A 816 13.15 -29.13 4.92
C VAL A 816 14.55 -29.68 4.59
N PRO A 817 15.54 -28.81 4.33
CA PRO A 817 16.92 -29.23 4.07
C PRO A 817 17.49 -30.04 5.24
N ALA A 818 18.46 -30.91 4.96
CA ALA A 818 19.24 -31.52 6.04
C ALA A 818 20.02 -30.42 6.79
N PRO A 819 20.07 -30.44 8.13
CA PRO A 819 20.86 -29.47 8.89
C PRO A 819 22.34 -29.52 8.50
N GLU A 820 22.97 -28.36 8.34
CA GLU A 820 24.41 -28.23 8.08
C GLU A 820 25.21 -28.57 9.35
N PRO A 821 26.10 -29.58 9.33
CA PRO A 821 26.94 -29.89 10.48
C PRO A 821 27.97 -28.77 10.75
N VAL A 822 28.03 -28.28 11.99
CA VAL A 822 28.90 -27.17 12.37
C VAL A 822 29.60 -27.42 13.70
N ALA A 823 30.79 -26.83 13.86
CA ALA A 823 31.42 -26.70 15.16
C ALA A 823 30.86 -25.48 15.89
N LEU A 824 30.66 -25.59 17.22
CA LEU A 824 30.13 -24.52 18.07
C LEU A 824 30.88 -23.18 17.88
N ALA A 825 32.21 -23.23 17.85
CA ALA A 825 33.06 -22.04 17.68
C ALA A 825 32.92 -21.36 16.31
N ASP A 826 32.48 -22.07 15.27
CA ASP A 826 32.34 -21.50 13.94
C ASP A 826 31.10 -20.62 13.82
N ILE A 827 30.05 -20.92 14.60
CA ILE A 827 28.76 -20.22 14.55
C ILE A 827 28.45 -19.37 15.78
N ALA A 828 29.30 -19.41 16.81
CA ALA A 828 29.25 -18.48 17.93
C ALA A 828 29.44 -17.02 17.47
N THR A 829 29.09 -16.04 18.31
CA THR A 829 29.25 -14.62 17.99
C THR A 829 30.68 -14.28 17.57
N GLY A 830 30.87 -13.81 16.33
CA GLY A 830 32.18 -13.53 15.74
C GLY A 830 32.93 -14.75 15.19
N GLY A 831 32.30 -15.92 15.17
CA GLY A 831 32.80 -17.15 14.58
C GLY A 831 32.95 -17.05 13.06
N ALA A 832 33.82 -17.89 12.49
CA ALA A 832 34.21 -17.82 11.08
C ALA A 832 33.05 -18.07 10.10
N ARG A 833 32.01 -18.79 10.55
CA ARG A 833 30.84 -19.17 9.75
C ARG A 833 29.52 -18.55 10.24
N ALA A 834 29.55 -17.70 11.26
CA ALA A 834 28.32 -17.15 11.85
C ALA A 834 27.48 -16.33 10.85
N ALA A 835 28.14 -15.47 10.07
CA ALA A 835 27.47 -14.64 9.07
C ALA A 835 26.99 -15.45 7.84
N GLU A 836 27.77 -16.44 7.40
CA GLU A 836 27.38 -17.28 6.25
C GLU A 836 26.22 -18.22 6.57
N LEU A 837 26.05 -18.66 7.82
CA LEU A 837 24.98 -19.58 8.17
C LEU A 837 23.77 -18.90 8.82
N GLU A 838 23.73 -17.58 8.89
CA GLU A 838 22.54 -16.87 9.36
C GLU A 838 21.34 -17.18 8.45
N GLY A 839 20.21 -17.58 9.05
CA GLY A 839 19.00 -18.06 8.38
C GLY A 839 19.04 -19.53 7.97
N VAL A 840 20.15 -20.25 8.20
CA VAL A 840 20.38 -21.62 7.75
C VAL A 840 20.10 -22.62 8.88
N LEU A 841 19.48 -23.75 8.55
CA LEU A 841 19.31 -24.86 9.49
C LEU A 841 20.67 -25.55 9.76
N VAL A 842 21.10 -25.57 11.02
CA VAL A 842 22.39 -26.12 11.47
C VAL A 842 22.23 -27.24 12.49
N GLU A 843 23.25 -28.09 12.64
CA GLU A 843 23.37 -29.12 13.67
C GLU A 843 24.74 -29.07 14.35
N MET A 844 24.73 -29.10 15.68
CA MET A 844 25.92 -29.24 16.51
C MET A 844 25.82 -30.49 17.40
N GLU A 845 26.97 -31.13 17.67
CA GLU A 845 27.05 -32.34 18.51
C GLU A 845 27.80 -32.06 19.82
N GLY A 846 27.51 -32.83 20.87
CA GLY A 846 28.25 -32.81 22.14
C GLY A 846 28.17 -31.47 22.87
N VAL A 847 26.96 -31.00 23.11
CA VAL A 847 26.67 -29.65 23.61
C VAL A 847 26.44 -29.70 25.11
N THR A 848 27.07 -28.80 25.86
CA THR A 848 26.87 -28.66 27.31
C THR A 848 26.32 -27.28 27.61
N VAL A 849 25.30 -27.19 28.47
CA VAL A 849 24.76 -25.92 28.96
C VAL A 849 25.73 -25.34 30.01
N ILE A 850 26.21 -24.12 29.78
CA ILE A 850 27.19 -23.42 30.63
C ILE A 850 26.64 -22.15 31.28
N GLY A 851 25.39 -21.79 30.97
CA GLY A 851 24.75 -20.62 31.54
C GLY A 851 23.29 -20.52 31.13
N LEU A 852 22.52 -19.74 31.88
CA LEU A 852 21.08 -19.54 31.66
C LEU A 852 20.75 -18.04 31.72
N ASP A 853 19.93 -17.58 30.80
CA ASP A 853 19.25 -16.29 30.87
C ASP A 853 17.74 -16.51 30.96
N THR A 854 17.26 -16.65 32.19
CA THR A 854 15.84 -16.94 32.47
C THR A 854 14.92 -15.75 32.22
N THR A 855 15.45 -14.55 31.97
CA THR A 855 14.62 -13.36 31.70
C THR A 855 14.08 -13.36 30.28
N VAL A 856 14.88 -13.89 29.34
CA VAL A 856 14.54 -14.05 27.92
C VAL A 856 14.36 -15.52 27.53
N HIS A 857 14.45 -16.45 28.49
CA HIS A 857 14.35 -17.90 28.26
C HIS A 857 15.37 -18.43 27.26
N GLU A 858 16.59 -17.90 27.30
CA GLU A 858 17.72 -18.36 26.52
C GLU A 858 18.67 -19.19 27.40
N PHE A 859 19.35 -20.17 26.83
CA PHE A 859 20.44 -20.86 27.51
C PHE A 859 21.72 -20.80 26.68
N ILE A 860 22.86 -20.74 27.38
CA ILE A 860 24.18 -20.59 26.80
C ILE A 860 24.85 -21.95 26.82
N VAL A 861 25.41 -22.34 25.69
CA VAL A 861 26.13 -23.61 25.54
C VAL A 861 27.63 -23.40 25.34
N THR A 862 28.39 -24.48 25.44
CA THR A 862 29.84 -24.50 25.19
C THR A 862 30.22 -23.68 23.96
N GLY A 863 31.17 -22.75 24.12
CA GLY A 863 31.56 -21.81 23.07
C GLY A 863 30.80 -20.47 23.06
N ASP A 864 30.11 -20.12 24.15
CA ASP A 864 29.36 -18.87 24.35
C ASP A 864 28.26 -18.63 23.31
N LEU A 865 27.74 -19.72 22.71
CA LEU A 865 26.63 -19.67 21.77
C LEU A 865 25.30 -19.78 22.53
N ARG A 866 24.31 -18.98 22.13
CA ARG A 866 22.98 -18.98 22.76
C ARG A 866 22.02 -19.90 21.99
N VAL A 867 21.09 -20.49 22.70
CA VAL A 867 19.90 -21.15 22.15
C VAL A 867 18.69 -20.35 22.59
N ASP A 868 17.92 -19.88 21.61
CA ASP A 868 16.83 -18.91 21.75
C ASP A 868 15.45 -19.60 21.64
N ASP A 869 14.37 -18.87 21.96
CA ASP A 869 13.02 -19.41 22.13
C ASP A 869 11.99 -18.90 21.11
N LEU A 870 12.42 -18.21 20.05
CA LEU A 870 11.54 -17.61 19.04
C LEU A 870 10.68 -18.65 18.32
N LEU A 871 11.29 -19.77 17.91
CA LEU A 871 10.59 -20.85 17.20
C LEU A 871 10.08 -21.94 18.14
N TYR A 872 10.85 -22.29 19.17
CA TYR A 872 10.46 -23.27 20.17
C TYR A 872 11.13 -22.99 21.51
N ARG A 873 10.31 -22.82 22.54
CA ARG A 873 10.77 -22.75 23.92
C ARG A 873 10.97 -24.15 24.49
N ALA A 874 12.20 -24.44 24.93
CA ALA A 874 12.55 -25.70 25.57
C ALA A 874 11.70 -25.96 26.84
N ASP A 875 11.12 -27.15 26.93
CA ASP A 875 10.32 -27.60 28.08
C ASP A 875 10.59 -29.09 28.39
N PRO A 876 11.12 -29.44 29.59
CA PRO A 876 11.54 -28.52 30.65
C PRO A 876 12.72 -27.64 30.21
N PHE A 877 12.81 -26.44 30.81
CA PHE A 877 13.93 -25.54 30.54
C PHE A 877 15.24 -26.15 31.05
N PRO A 878 16.34 -26.12 30.27
CA PRO A 878 17.60 -26.74 30.66
C PRO A 878 18.23 -26.12 31.91
N ALA A 879 18.99 -26.93 32.64
CA ALA A 879 19.84 -26.51 33.76
C ALA A 879 21.31 -26.37 33.32
N GLU A 880 22.07 -25.56 34.05
CA GLU A 880 23.53 -25.49 33.86
C GLU A 880 24.16 -26.85 34.19
N GLY A 881 25.00 -27.35 33.28
CA GLY A 881 25.57 -28.70 33.32
C GLY A 881 24.82 -29.74 32.47
N ASP A 882 23.62 -29.44 31.98
CA ASP A 882 22.89 -30.38 31.12
C ASP A 882 23.64 -30.66 29.81
N HIS A 883 23.55 -31.90 29.34
CA HIS A 883 24.22 -32.37 28.13
C HIS A 883 23.23 -32.79 27.03
N PHE A 884 23.45 -32.26 25.84
CA PHE A 884 22.77 -32.67 24.62
C PHE A 884 23.73 -33.43 23.70
N ALA A 885 23.31 -34.60 23.23
CA ALA A 885 24.02 -35.34 22.20
C ALA A 885 24.11 -34.52 20.91
N ARG A 886 23.03 -33.81 20.56
CA ARG A 886 23.00 -32.81 19.49
C ARG A 886 21.91 -31.78 19.70
N ILE A 887 22.15 -30.57 19.20
CA ILE A 887 21.16 -29.51 19.06
C ILE A 887 21.04 -29.14 17.58
N ARG A 888 19.82 -28.90 17.12
CA ARG A 888 19.49 -28.41 15.77
C ARG A 888 18.71 -27.12 15.88
N GLY A 889 18.75 -26.32 14.83
CA GLY A 889 17.92 -25.13 14.75
C GLY A 889 18.39 -24.20 13.66
N ILE A 890 17.63 -23.13 13.43
CA ILE A 890 18.02 -22.10 12.47
C ILE A 890 18.98 -21.15 13.18
N LEU A 891 20.16 -20.91 12.61
CA LEU A 891 21.10 -19.94 13.15
C LEU A 891 20.60 -18.52 12.84
N ILE A 892 20.58 -17.64 13.83
CA ILE A 892 20.19 -16.24 13.69
C ILE A 892 21.27 -15.34 14.30
N HIS A 893 21.27 -14.06 13.90
CA HIS A 893 22.07 -13.03 14.54
C HIS A 893 21.16 -11.88 14.95
N ARG A 894 20.94 -11.67 16.24
CA ARG A 894 20.06 -10.61 16.75
C ARG A 894 20.57 -10.08 18.08
N ASN A 895 20.44 -8.77 18.29
CA ASN A 895 20.96 -8.07 19.47
C ASN A 895 22.48 -8.26 19.64
N HIS A 896 23.20 -8.32 18.51
CA HIS A 896 24.65 -8.55 18.44
C HIS A 896 25.14 -9.93 18.88
N ASP A 897 24.24 -10.91 19.06
CA ASP A 897 24.59 -12.28 19.41
C ASP A 897 24.14 -13.28 18.33
N SER A 898 24.98 -14.29 18.07
CA SER A 898 24.60 -15.45 17.26
C SER A 898 23.86 -16.44 18.14
N LYS A 899 22.73 -16.96 17.65
CA LYS A 899 21.85 -17.83 18.42
C LYS A 899 21.25 -18.92 17.54
N VAL A 900 20.96 -20.08 18.12
CA VAL A 900 20.28 -21.18 17.42
C VAL A 900 18.83 -21.25 17.87
N GLU A 901 17.91 -21.35 16.91
CA GLU A 901 16.45 -21.42 17.10
C GLU A 901 15.95 -22.85 16.86
N PRO A 902 15.76 -23.68 17.89
CA PRO A 902 15.14 -24.99 17.74
C PRO A 902 13.73 -24.82 17.20
N ARG A 903 13.26 -25.73 16.35
CA ARG A 903 11.90 -25.66 15.78
C ARG A 903 10.89 -26.52 16.53
N GLY A 904 11.38 -27.38 17.41
CA GLY A 904 10.60 -28.32 18.20
C GLY A 904 11.49 -29.14 19.13
N VAL A 905 10.86 -30.01 19.93
CA VAL A 905 11.55 -30.88 20.90
C VAL A 905 12.53 -31.85 20.23
N GLU A 906 12.26 -32.24 18.99
CA GLU A 906 13.11 -33.13 18.19
C GLU A 906 14.46 -32.53 17.81
N ASP A 907 14.58 -31.21 17.88
CA ASP A 907 15.81 -30.47 17.63
C ASP A 907 16.72 -30.42 18.89
N LEU A 908 16.25 -30.85 20.07
CA LEU A 908 17.00 -30.93 21.33
C LEU A 908 17.21 -32.39 21.78
N VAL A 909 18.30 -33.02 21.36
CA VAL A 909 18.53 -34.46 21.61
C VAL A 909 19.45 -34.64 22.83
N ALA A 910 18.91 -35.09 23.96
CA ALA A 910 19.66 -35.33 25.21
C ALA A 910 20.68 -36.50 25.10
N VAL A 911 21.73 -36.48 25.94
CA VAL A 911 22.64 -37.62 26.13
C VAL A 911 21.92 -38.72 26.91
N ALA A 912 21.92 -39.96 26.40
CA ALA A 912 21.29 -41.09 27.09
C ALA A 912 22.09 -41.50 28.34
N ALA A 913 21.45 -41.54 29.51
CA ALA A 913 22.04 -42.11 30.72
C ALA A 913 22.45 -43.59 30.51
N LYS A 914 23.57 -44.01 31.10
CA LYS A 914 24.12 -45.37 30.92
C LYS A 914 23.24 -46.39 31.65
N ALA A 915 22.41 -47.13 30.90
CA ALA A 915 21.61 -48.22 31.46
C ALA A 915 22.48 -49.47 31.69
N GLY A 916 22.72 -49.84 32.96
CA GLY A 916 23.58 -50.97 33.31
C GLY A 916 23.77 -51.16 34.81
N LEU A 917 24.76 -51.97 35.20
CA LEU A 917 25.23 -52.03 36.59
C LEU A 917 26.13 -50.82 36.87
N VAL A 918 25.85 -50.08 37.93
CA VAL A 918 26.63 -48.91 38.35
C VAL A 918 27.01 -49.03 39.82
N ILE A 919 28.18 -48.53 40.21
CA ILE A 919 28.55 -48.32 41.61
C ILE A 919 27.69 -47.17 42.11
N ASN A 920 26.87 -47.37 43.14
CA ASN A 920 25.79 -46.44 43.49
C ASN A 920 26.05 -45.70 44.81
N GLU A 921 26.62 -46.38 45.80
CA GLU A 921 26.91 -45.82 47.12
C GLU A 921 28.19 -46.45 47.67
N VAL A 922 29.06 -45.64 48.27
CA VAL A 922 30.35 -46.09 48.83
C VAL A 922 30.57 -45.42 50.19
N ASP A 923 30.60 -46.24 51.23
CA ASP A 923 31.02 -45.86 52.58
C ASP A 923 32.41 -46.44 52.81
N TYR A 924 33.42 -45.56 52.71
CA TYR A 924 34.84 -45.95 52.68
C TYR A 924 35.67 -45.46 53.87
N ASP A 925 35.26 -44.41 54.61
CA ASP A 925 35.95 -43.87 55.79
C ASP A 925 34.96 -43.71 56.96
N GLN A 926 35.33 -44.14 58.17
CA GLN A 926 34.58 -43.85 59.39
C GLN A 926 35.53 -43.51 60.56
N PRO A 927 35.36 -42.35 61.23
CA PRO A 927 36.23 -41.99 62.34
C PRO A 927 36.01 -42.87 63.57
N GLY A 928 37.06 -43.58 64.00
CA GLY A 928 37.14 -44.13 65.37
C GLY A 928 36.96 -45.64 65.54
N GLY A 929 37.17 -46.44 64.49
CA GLY A 929 37.34 -47.89 64.62
C GLY A 929 36.04 -48.70 64.70
N ASP A 930 34.94 -48.18 64.14
CA ASP A 930 33.88 -49.07 63.69
C ASP A 930 34.33 -49.84 62.44
N GLY A 931 33.47 -50.73 61.93
CA GLY A 931 33.79 -51.55 60.77
C GLY A 931 32.60 -51.68 59.86
N ALA A 932 31.94 -50.57 59.52
CA ALA A 932 30.68 -50.54 58.77
C ALA A 932 30.83 -50.17 57.27
N GLU A 933 32.01 -50.35 56.69
CA GLU A 933 32.26 -50.07 55.26
C GLU A 933 31.42 -50.94 54.32
N PHE A 934 31.00 -50.36 53.19
CA PHE A 934 30.35 -51.08 52.10
C PHE A 934 30.50 -50.37 50.74
N ILE A 935 30.26 -51.16 49.70
CA ILE A 935 30.12 -50.72 48.31
C ILE A 935 28.78 -51.24 47.82
N GLU A 936 27.95 -50.35 47.30
CA GLU A 936 26.67 -50.67 46.70
C GLU A 936 26.78 -50.65 45.17
N ILE A 937 26.11 -51.61 44.54
CA ILE A 937 25.89 -51.68 43.10
C ILE A 937 24.38 -51.63 42.84
N TYR A 938 23.96 -50.73 41.96
CA TYR A 938 22.58 -50.66 41.48
C TYR A 938 22.46 -51.26 40.08
N ASN A 939 21.38 -52.01 39.83
CA ASN A 939 21.03 -52.45 38.48
C ASN A 939 20.03 -51.50 37.82
N GLY A 940 20.56 -50.51 37.09
CA GLY A 940 19.77 -49.61 36.23
C GLY A 940 19.41 -50.21 34.87
N ALA A 941 19.81 -51.46 34.58
CA ALA A 941 19.33 -52.14 33.37
C ALA A 941 17.84 -52.46 33.52
N GLY A 942 17.06 -52.21 32.47
CA GLY A 942 15.64 -52.59 32.41
C GLY A 942 15.35 -54.10 32.44
N ALA A 943 16.35 -54.93 32.75
CA ALA A 943 16.27 -56.38 32.84
C ALA A 943 17.22 -56.93 33.94
N PRO A 944 16.97 -58.16 34.44
CA PRO A 944 17.87 -58.81 35.41
C PRO A 944 19.26 -59.07 34.83
N VAL A 945 20.32 -58.86 35.62
CA VAL A 945 21.72 -59.12 35.25
C VAL A 945 22.30 -60.27 36.06
N ASP A 946 22.89 -61.27 35.40
CA ASP A 946 23.63 -62.36 36.03
C ASP A 946 25.04 -61.89 36.40
N LEU A 947 25.36 -61.93 37.68
CA LEU A 947 26.65 -61.48 38.22
C LEU A 947 27.75 -62.54 38.12
N THR A 948 27.46 -63.70 37.50
CA THR A 948 28.49 -64.67 37.12
C THR A 948 29.51 -63.99 36.21
N GLY A 949 30.78 -64.00 36.62
CA GLY A 949 31.86 -63.34 35.88
C GLY A 949 31.94 -61.82 36.12
N HIS A 950 31.32 -61.27 37.17
CA HIS A 950 31.47 -59.88 37.58
C HIS A 950 32.30 -59.77 38.86
N ALA A 951 33.11 -58.71 39.00
CA ALA A 951 33.93 -58.47 40.19
C ALA A 951 34.09 -56.98 40.50
N LEU A 952 34.26 -56.64 41.78
CA LEU A 952 34.76 -55.33 42.20
C LEU A 952 36.28 -55.41 42.38
N VAL A 953 37.02 -54.47 41.81
CA VAL A 953 38.47 -54.33 41.98
C VAL A 953 38.73 -53.08 42.79
N LEU A 954 39.39 -53.25 43.94
CA LEU A 954 39.80 -52.14 44.80
C LEU A 954 41.26 -51.80 44.52
N VAL A 955 41.53 -50.52 44.33
CA VAL A 955 42.79 -49.98 43.83
C VAL A 955 43.37 -48.98 44.83
N ASP A 956 44.64 -49.18 45.14
CA ASP A 956 45.47 -48.25 45.91
C ASP A 956 46.19 -47.33 44.91
N GLY A 957 45.89 -46.04 44.95
CA GLY A 957 46.49 -45.00 44.13
C GLY A 957 47.59 -44.20 44.83
N SER A 958 47.89 -44.48 46.10
CA SER A 958 48.86 -43.72 46.91
C SER A 958 50.32 -43.90 46.46
N SER A 959 50.61 -44.96 45.69
CA SER A 959 51.95 -45.23 45.16
C SER A 959 52.15 -44.61 43.76
N SER A 960 53.41 -44.47 43.34
CA SER A 960 53.74 -43.98 41.99
C SER A 960 53.30 -44.91 40.85
N ALA A 961 52.79 -46.11 41.17
CA ALA A 961 52.20 -47.06 40.23
C ALA A 961 50.93 -47.67 40.86
N PRO A 962 49.75 -47.05 40.65
CA PRO A 962 48.48 -47.53 41.21
C PRO A 962 48.27 -49.01 40.93
N SER A 963 47.79 -49.76 41.93
CA SER A 963 47.67 -51.21 41.82
C SER A 963 46.44 -51.76 42.52
N ALA A 964 45.83 -52.78 41.93
CA ALA A 964 44.72 -53.50 42.53
C ALA A 964 45.21 -54.31 43.74
N TYR A 965 44.72 -53.99 44.93
CA TYR A 965 45.06 -54.72 46.16
C TYR A 965 44.03 -55.80 46.50
N ARG A 966 42.82 -55.72 45.91
CA ARG A 966 41.77 -56.70 46.14
C ARG A 966 40.86 -56.83 44.92
N THR A 967 40.38 -58.04 44.69
CA THR A 967 39.30 -58.33 43.74
C THR A 967 38.25 -59.17 44.46
N LEU A 968 37.01 -58.70 44.46
CA LEU A 968 35.85 -59.31 45.10
C LEU A 968 34.96 -59.94 44.04
N ASP A 969 34.82 -61.26 44.08
CA ASP A 969 33.93 -61.99 43.17
C ASP A 969 32.47 -61.78 43.57
N LEU A 970 31.64 -61.36 42.61
CA LEU A 970 30.21 -61.09 42.83
C LEU A 970 29.33 -62.30 42.47
N SER A 971 29.90 -63.40 41.98
CA SER A 971 29.14 -64.57 41.51
C SER A 971 28.20 -65.17 42.57
N SER A 972 28.51 -65.02 43.86
CA SER A 972 27.66 -65.50 44.95
C SER A 972 26.33 -64.76 45.09
N ALA A 973 26.19 -63.56 44.52
CA ALA A 973 24.93 -62.82 44.50
C ALA A 973 23.92 -63.37 43.47
N GLY A 974 24.36 -64.20 42.52
CA GLY A 974 23.49 -64.76 41.48
C GLY A 974 23.00 -63.68 40.51
N THR A 975 21.68 -63.53 40.38
CA THR A 975 21.06 -62.56 39.47
C THR A 975 20.51 -61.36 40.24
N LEU A 976 20.88 -60.16 39.83
CA LEU A 976 20.35 -58.90 40.36
C LEU A 976 19.21 -58.41 39.46
N ALA A 977 17.99 -58.26 39.99
CA ALA A 977 16.83 -57.82 39.22
C ALA A 977 16.95 -56.34 38.79
N ALA A 978 16.18 -55.92 37.78
CA ALA A 978 16.10 -54.51 37.40
C ALA A 978 15.61 -53.65 38.57
N GLY A 979 16.31 -52.56 38.87
CA GLY A 979 16.03 -51.68 40.00
C GLY A 979 16.42 -52.24 41.38
N GLN A 980 17.20 -53.32 41.44
CA GLN A 980 17.64 -53.94 42.69
C GLN A 980 19.09 -53.55 43.03
N TYR A 981 19.39 -53.54 44.33
CA TYR A 981 20.69 -53.19 44.90
C TYR A 981 21.46 -54.43 45.37
N LEU A 982 22.77 -54.43 45.17
CA LEU A 982 23.72 -55.35 45.77
C LEU A 982 24.64 -54.58 46.71
N VAL A 983 24.64 -54.95 48.00
CA VAL A 983 25.53 -54.38 49.01
C VAL A 983 26.66 -55.35 49.31
N VAL A 984 27.89 -54.93 49.00
CA VAL A 984 29.13 -55.65 49.34
C VAL A 984 29.77 -54.96 50.53
N GLY A 985 29.62 -55.54 51.72
CA GLY A 985 29.96 -54.84 52.96
C GLY A 985 30.58 -55.72 54.03
N SER A 986 30.95 -55.10 55.14
CA SER A 986 31.46 -55.81 56.31
C SER A 986 30.39 -56.69 56.96
N THR A 987 30.79 -57.59 57.86
CA THR A 987 29.81 -58.34 58.67
C THR A 987 28.98 -57.46 59.60
N ALA A 988 29.38 -56.21 59.86
CA ALA A 988 28.57 -55.26 60.61
C ALA A 988 27.43 -54.66 59.77
N VAL A 989 27.60 -54.60 58.44
CA VAL A 989 26.57 -54.13 57.49
C VAL A 989 25.70 -55.28 56.99
N VAL A 990 26.31 -56.41 56.59
CA VAL A 990 25.62 -57.51 55.88
C VAL A 990 25.55 -58.85 56.65
N GLY A 991 25.95 -58.88 57.93
CA GLY A 991 25.99 -60.12 58.74
C GLY A 991 24.62 -60.60 59.21
N THR A 992 24.45 -61.91 59.35
CA THR A 992 23.17 -62.53 59.74
C THR A 992 22.88 -62.55 61.24
N ASP A 993 23.83 -62.16 62.10
CA ASP A 993 23.74 -62.38 63.56
C ASP A 993 23.84 -61.10 64.44
N THR A 994 23.95 -59.89 63.89
CA THR A 994 23.89 -58.65 64.68
C THR A 994 23.38 -57.46 63.85
N MET A 995 22.27 -56.86 64.29
CA MET A 995 21.57 -55.65 63.80
C MET A 995 20.66 -55.82 62.56
N PRO A 996 19.39 -56.25 62.73
CA PRO A 996 18.35 -56.04 61.72
C PRO A 996 18.11 -54.54 61.51
N GLY A 997 18.14 -54.06 60.26
CA GLY A 997 17.70 -52.71 59.88
C GLY A 997 18.76 -51.73 59.38
N ILE A 998 19.98 -52.18 59.05
CA ILE A 998 20.98 -51.33 58.35
C ILE A 998 20.77 -51.41 56.84
N VAL A 999 20.77 -52.61 56.26
CA VAL A 999 20.47 -52.83 54.84
C VAL A 999 18.96 -52.95 54.62
N ALA A 1000 18.43 -52.29 53.58
CA ALA A 1000 17.01 -52.33 53.27
C ALA A 1000 16.51 -53.73 52.83
N ASP A 1001 15.24 -54.01 53.14
CA ASP A 1001 14.60 -55.28 52.78
C ASP A 1001 14.56 -55.46 51.26
N GLY A 1002 15.18 -56.54 50.76
CA GLY A 1002 15.16 -56.91 49.34
C GLY A 1002 16.49 -56.68 48.61
N ALA A 1003 17.49 -56.06 49.23
CA ALA A 1003 18.84 -55.98 48.67
C ALA A 1003 19.56 -57.34 48.73
N VAL A 1004 20.38 -57.62 47.72
CA VAL A 1004 21.29 -58.78 47.72
C VAL A 1004 22.54 -58.38 48.48
N THR A 1005 23.12 -59.28 49.27
CA THR A 1005 24.30 -58.95 50.09
C THR A 1005 25.46 -59.92 49.90
N ILE A 1006 26.68 -59.39 49.91
CA ILE A 1006 27.92 -60.17 49.94
C ILE A 1006 28.78 -59.64 51.08
N ALA A 1007 29.18 -60.52 52.01
CA ALA A 1007 30.11 -60.17 53.07
C ALA A 1007 31.55 -60.17 52.56
N PHE A 1008 32.34 -59.16 52.94
CA PHE A 1008 33.77 -59.18 52.67
C PHE A 1008 34.45 -60.38 53.37
N SER A 1009 35.28 -61.16 52.66
CA SER A 1009 35.98 -62.32 53.22
C SER A 1009 37.19 -61.97 54.11
N GLY A 1010 37.34 -62.59 55.29
CA GLY A 1010 38.50 -62.45 56.21
C GLY A 1010 38.19 -61.64 57.49
N ALA A 1011 39.18 -61.45 58.37
CA ALA A 1011 39.11 -60.51 59.51
C ALA A 1011 40.00 -59.28 59.26
N GLN A 1012 39.65 -58.11 59.83
CA GLN A 1012 40.32 -56.79 59.88
C GLN A 1012 39.57 -55.61 59.20
N THR A 1013 39.77 -54.43 59.80
CA THR A 1013 39.24 -53.06 59.56
C THR A 1013 39.86 -52.42 58.30
N ASP A 1014 39.21 -51.43 57.67
CA ASP A 1014 39.76 -50.62 56.57
C ASP A 1014 39.95 -51.41 55.26
N ARG A 1015 38.83 -51.81 54.64
CA ARG A 1015 38.75 -52.70 53.46
C ARG A 1015 38.51 -52.00 52.14
N VAL A 1016 37.90 -50.82 52.18
CA VAL A 1016 37.58 -50.03 50.98
C VAL A 1016 38.61 -48.92 50.79
N GLN A 1017 39.15 -48.36 51.88
CA GLN A 1017 40.26 -47.42 51.87
C GLN A 1017 41.57 -48.11 52.27
N ASN A 1018 42.70 -47.68 51.68
CA ASN A 1018 44.04 -48.05 52.16
C ASN A 1018 45.11 -46.97 51.95
N GLY A 1019 44.72 -45.79 51.47
CA GLY A 1019 45.56 -44.61 51.35
C GLY A 1019 45.16 -43.77 50.14
N ALA A 1020 44.83 -42.51 50.37
CA ALA A 1020 44.43 -41.60 49.29
C ALA A 1020 45.51 -41.39 48.21
N PRO A 1021 45.13 -41.32 46.91
CA PRO A 1021 43.78 -41.58 46.38
C PRO A 1021 43.47 -43.07 46.31
N ASP A 1022 42.19 -43.42 46.51
CA ASP A 1022 41.67 -44.78 46.42
C ASP A 1022 40.67 -44.89 45.24
N GLY A 1023 40.41 -46.12 44.77
CA GLY A 1023 39.45 -46.31 43.69
C GLY A 1023 38.82 -47.69 43.60
N ILE A 1024 37.65 -47.73 42.98
CA ILE A 1024 36.83 -48.92 42.77
C ILE A 1024 36.57 -49.07 41.27
N ALA A 1025 36.72 -50.28 40.74
CA ALA A 1025 36.26 -50.62 39.41
C ALA A 1025 35.33 -51.82 39.46
N LEU A 1026 34.12 -51.68 38.92
CA LEU A 1026 33.24 -52.80 38.61
C LEU A 1026 33.64 -53.35 37.23
N ILE A 1027 33.97 -54.64 37.15
CA ILE A 1027 34.47 -55.25 35.91
C ILE A 1027 33.71 -56.51 35.53
N ASN A 1028 33.76 -56.83 34.23
CA ASN A 1028 33.46 -58.15 33.71
C ASN A 1028 34.76 -58.96 33.61
N THR A 1029 34.90 -60.00 34.42
CA THR A 1029 36.12 -60.82 34.50
C THR A 1029 36.34 -61.72 33.29
N MET A 1030 35.31 -61.96 32.47
CA MET A 1030 35.42 -62.76 31.25
C MET A 1030 35.98 -61.93 30.09
N THR A 1031 35.61 -60.65 29.98
CA THR A 1031 36.04 -59.76 28.90
C THR A 1031 37.20 -58.83 29.31
N GLY A 1032 37.41 -58.63 30.61
CA GLY A 1032 38.35 -57.64 31.15
C GLY A 1032 37.84 -56.19 31.03
N ALA A 1033 36.59 -55.99 30.64
CA ALA A 1033 36.00 -54.66 30.49
C ALA A 1033 35.63 -54.05 31.86
N VAL A 1034 35.94 -52.78 32.04
CA VAL A 1034 35.40 -51.96 33.14
C VAL A 1034 33.98 -51.56 32.78
N ILE A 1035 33.05 -51.83 33.69
CA ILE A 1035 31.63 -51.53 33.58
C ILE A 1035 31.36 -50.15 34.18
N ASP A 1036 31.93 -49.89 35.36
CA ASP A 1036 31.80 -48.63 36.09
C ASP A 1036 33.02 -48.39 36.96
N ALA A 1037 33.37 -47.13 37.22
CA ALA A 1037 34.54 -46.80 38.03
C ALA A 1037 34.33 -45.59 38.94
N LEU A 1038 35.08 -45.55 40.03
CA LEU A 1038 35.12 -44.41 40.92
C LEU A 1038 36.53 -44.22 41.46
N SER A 1039 37.07 -43.01 41.38
CA SER A 1039 38.27 -42.60 42.14
C SER A 1039 37.89 -41.50 43.13
N TYR A 1040 38.22 -41.69 44.40
CA TYR A 1040 37.91 -40.76 45.49
C TYR A 1040 39.18 -40.39 46.28
N GLU A 1041 39.09 -39.27 47.00
CA GLU A 1041 40.23 -38.62 47.69
C GLU A 1041 41.40 -38.21 46.75
N GLY A 1042 41.17 -38.22 45.44
CA GLY A 1042 42.08 -37.79 44.39
C GLY A 1042 41.91 -38.62 43.13
N SER A 1043 42.65 -38.27 42.07
CA SER A 1043 42.47 -38.87 40.74
C SER A 1043 43.36 -40.10 40.54
N ILE A 1044 42.77 -41.18 40.01
CA ILE A 1044 43.52 -42.36 39.51
C ILE A 1044 43.29 -42.46 37.98
N PRO A 1045 44.05 -41.70 37.16
CA PRO A 1045 43.85 -41.64 35.71
C PRO A 1045 44.35 -42.88 34.97
N ALA A 1046 45.14 -43.74 35.63
CA ALA A 1046 45.65 -44.97 35.04
C ALA A 1046 46.00 -46.03 36.11
N VAL A 1047 45.42 -47.22 35.97
CA VAL A 1047 45.77 -48.45 36.72
C VAL A 1047 45.69 -49.67 35.79
N THR A 1048 46.50 -50.70 36.02
CA THR A 1048 46.38 -51.96 35.26
C THR A 1048 45.38 -52.91 35.91
N ILE A 1049 44.23 -53.14 35.26
CA ILE A 1049 43.20 -54.11 35.67
C ILE A 1049 42.99 -55.11 34.53
N GLY A 1050 43.03 -56.42 34.83
CA GLY A 1050 42.83 -57.46 33.82
C GLY A 1050 43.86 -57.47 32.68
N GLY A 1051 44.99 -56.77 32.84
CA GLY A 1051 46.02 -56.60 31.80
C GLY A 1051 45.85 -55.36 30.90
N ALA A 1052 44.80 -54.55 31.10
CA ALA A 1052 44.56 -53.30 30.41
C ALA A 1052 44.81 -52.09 31.33
N SER A 1053 45.31 -50.99 30.77
CA SER A 1053 45.40 -49.70 31.48
C SER A 1053 44.05 -49.01 31.43
N VAL A 1054 43.46 -48.72 32.59
CA VAL A 1054 42.13 -48.13 32.72
C VAL A 1054 42.18 -46.88 33.60
N SER A 1055 41.39 -45.86 33.27
CA SER A 1055 41.14 -44.70 34.14
C SER A 1055 40.02 -45.05 35.10
N LEU A 1056 40.16 -44.67 36.37
CA LEU A 1056 39.05 -44.71 37.34
C LEU A 1056 38.37 -43.34 37.50
N VAL A 1057 38.85 -42.33 36.78
CA VAL A 1057 38.21 -41.02 36.70
C VAL A 1057 37.16 -41.05 35.59
N GLU A 1058 35.89 -40.88 35.97
CA GLU A 1058 34.77 -40.69 35.04
C GLU A 1058 34.60 -39.20 34.78
N GLY A 1059 35.00 -38.73 33.60
CA GLY A 1059 34.88 -37.31 33.25
C GLY A 1059 35.74 -36.41 34.14
N ASP A 1060 35.13 -35.41 34.77
CA ASP A 1060 35.79 -34.57 35.77
C ASP A 1060 35.95 -35.30 37.12
N ALA A 1061 37.14 -35.17 37.71
CA ALA A 1061 37.44 -35.80 38.99
C ALA A 1061 36.56 -35.27 40.13
N LEU A 1062 36.25 -36.14 41.10
CA LEU A 1062 35.48 -35.78 42.28
C LEU A 1062 36.09 -34.55 42.98
N PRO A 1063 35.30 -33.50 43.25
CA PRO A 1063 35.76 -32.37 44.04
C PRO A 1063 36.25 -32.80 45.43
N ALA A 1064 37.31 -32.20 45.95
CA ALA A 1064 37.79 -32.49 47.31
C ALA A 1064 36.72 -32.24 48.40
N THR A 1065 35.66 -31.49 48.08
CA THR A 1065 34.52 -31.20 48.97
C THR A 1065 33.55 -32.36 49.15
N VAL A 1066 33.56 -33.37 48.27
CA VAL A 1066 32.69 -34.55 48.40
C VAL A 1066 33.39 -35.73 49.06
N ALA A 1067 34.67 -35.62 49.38
CA ALA A 1067 35.36 -36.65 50.15
C ALA A 1067 34.73 -36.78 51.55
N ASP A 1068 34.46 -38.01 51.97
CA ASP A 1068 34.21 -38.34 53.36
C ASP A 1068 35.50 -38.09 54.16
N GLY A 1069 35.53 -36.96 54.87
CA GLY A 1069 36.72 -36.42 55.55
C GLY A 1069 36.89 -36.87 56.99
N GLY A 1070 36.30 -38.00 57.38
CA GLY A 1070 36.51 -38.61 58.69
C GLY A 1070 36.04 -37.78 59.88
N MET A 1071 34.99 -36.94 59.74
CA MET A 1071 34.46 -36.10 60.84
C MET A 1071 32.95 -36.27 61.12
N GLY A 1072 32.24 -37.18 60.44
CA GLY A 1072 30.82 -37.49 60.68
C GLY A 1072 30.37 -38.77 59.96
N ALA A 1073 29.16 -39.26 60.23
CA ALA A 1073 28.57 -40.39 59.50
C ALA A 1073 28.06 -39.90 58.12
N GLY A 1074 28.56 -40.51 57.04
CA GLY A 1074 28.14 -40.24 55.67
C GLY A 1074 28.64 -41.30 54.69
N SER A 1075 28.19 -41.21 53.44
CA SER A 1075 28.60 -42.08 52.34
C SER A 1075 28.64 -41.26 51.05
N LEU A 1076 29.53 -41.64 50.13
CA LEU A 1076 29.51 -41.14 48.75
C LEU A 1076 28.33 -41.78 48.02
N CYS A 1077 27.41 -40.98 47.51
CA CYS A 1077 26.21 -41.44 46.82
C CYS A 1077 26.15 -40.89 45.39
N ARG A 1078 25.68 -41.69 44.44
CA ARG A 1078 25.18 -41.16 43.17
C ARG A 1078 23.84 -40.46 43.37
N LEU A 1079 23.71 -39.21 42.94
CA LEU A 1079 22.50 -38.38 43.06
C LEU A 1079 22.22 -37.66 41.73
N PRO A 1080 21.12 -37.96 41.03
CA PRO A 1080 20.04 -38.88 41.42
C PRO A 1080 20.46 -40.36 41.49
N ASP A 1081 19.77 -41.12 42.34
CA ASP A 1081 19.98 -42.56 42.54
C ASP A 1081 20.07 -43.34 41.22
N GLY A 1082 21.08 -44.22 41.11
CA GLY A 1082 21.29 -45.10 39.96
C GLY A 1082 21.67 -44.39 38.64
N THR A 1083 21.86 -43.07 38.65
CA THR A 1083 22.15 -42.28 37.44
C THR A 1083 23.65 -42.17 37.21
N ASP A 1084 24.12 -42.57 36.03
CA ASP A 1084 25.52 -42.45 35.61
C ASP A 1084 25.59 -41.72 34.25
N THR A 1085 26.15 -40.51 34.27
CA THR A 1085 26.42 -39.69 33.09
C THR A 1085 27.87 -39.85 32.61
N ASN A 1086 28.67 -40.69 33.28
CA ASN A 1086 30.14 -40.78 33.20
C ASN A 1086 30.83 -39.44 33.54
N GLN A 1087 30.23 -38.62 34.42
CA GLN A 1087 30.80 -37.39 34.95
C GLN A 1087 30.75 -37.43 36.48
N ALA A 1088 31.83 -37.89 37.10
CA ALA A 1088 31.84 -38.15 38.54
C ALA A 1088 31.51 -36.89 39.37
N ALA A 1089 31.99 -35.72 38.94
CA ALA A 1089 31.69 -34.44 39.59
C ALA A 1089 30.21 -34.02 39.52
N ALA A 1090 29.44 -34.53 38.54
CA ALA A 1090 28.02 -34.27 38.39
C ALA A 1090 27.16 -35.36 39.07
N ASP A 1091 27.63 -36.61 39.04
CA ASP A 1091 26.85 -37.77 39.49
C ASP A 1091 26.97 -38.01 40.99
N TRP A 1092 28.06 -37.60 41.66
CA TRP A 1092 28.35 -37.98 43.05
C TRP A 1092 28.35 -36.81 44.04
N ALA A 1093 27.78 -37.06 45.22
CA ALA A 1093 27.90 -36.16 46.37
C ALA A 1093 28.05 -36.95 47.69
N LEU A 1094 28.54 -36.29 48.73
CA LEU A 1094 28.56 -36.84 50.09
C LEU A 1094 27.18 -36.67 50.73
N SER A 1095 26.50 -37.77 51.05
CA SER A 1095 25.25 -37.76 51.80
C SER A 1095 25.50 -38.04 53.27
N ALA A 1096 24.77 -37.35 54.15
CA ALA A 1096 24.74 -37.65 55.59
C ALA A 1096 23.78 -38.80 55.92
N THR A 1097 23.00 -39.28 54.94
CA THR A 1097 22.04 -40.37 55.10
C THR A 1097 22.56 -41.60 54.35
N ILE A 1098 23.07 -42.56 55.10
CA ILE A 1098 23.61 -43.81 54.57
C ILE A 1098 22.44 -44.76 54.25
N THR A 1099 22.33 -45.24 53.00
CA THR A 1099 21.13 -45.94 52.48
C THR A 1099 21.41 -47.31 51.87
N PRO A 1100 22.17 -48.21 52.53
CA PRO A 1100 22.58 -49.44 51.87
C PRO A 1100 21.36 -50.31 51.55
N GLY A 1101 21.22 -50.67 50.28
CA GLY A 1101 20.13 -51.45 49.73
C GLY A 1101 18.90 -50.65 49.33
N ALA A 1102 18.93 -49.32 49.38
CA ALA A 1102 17.82 -48.42 49.08
C ALA A 1102 18.26 -47.25 48.19
N ALA A 1103 17.28 -46.52 47.64
CA ALA A 1103 17.58 -45.37 46.79
C ALA A 1103 18.32 -44.28 47.58
N ASN A 1104 19.41 -43.77 47.00
CA ASN A 1104 20.19 -42.67 47.56
C ASN A 1104 19.33 -41.42 47.77
N VAL A 1105 19.60 -40.70 48.87
CA VAL A 1105 18.95 -39.42 49.18
C VAL A 1105 19.99 -38.33 49.45
N PRO A 1106 19.76 -37.07 49.02
CA PRO A 1106 20.66 -35.94 49.25
C PRO A 1106 20.90 -35.59 50.72
#